data_AF-A0A975JVS0-F1
#
_entry.id   AF-A0A975JVS0-F1
#
_cell.length_a   1.000
_cell.length_b   1.000
_cell.length_c   1.000
_cell.angle_alpha   90.00
_cell.angle_beta   90.00
_cell.angle_gamma   90.00
#
_symmetry.space_group_name_H-M   'P 1'
#
loop_
_entity.id
_entity.type
_entity.pdbx_description
1 polymer ?
#
loop_
_entity_poly.entity_id
_entity_poly.type
_entity_poly.pdbx_seq_one_letter_code
_entity_poly.pdbx_strand_id
1 'polypeptide(L)'
;MNFSVLPPEINSLRMFSGAGSAPMLEAAAGWDGLAAELGSAAQSFTSVTSGLADQAWQGAAAAAMAAAAAPYAGWLSEAAAQAIGASRQAKAVASAFEAARAATVHPLAVAANRNEFVALVLSNVFGQNAPAIAAAESIYEQMWAQDVAAMVGYHGGAAAAAAALTSWPQALAAGPAPAMSEWPNVGYGNVGGGNVGFFNTGEFNIGAFNTGSLNIGLGNMSPTIPVDPFDVTTFGGIGIGNNGVQNVGLFNTGTGNTGFALGPLGYLGAGNEGTFNQGLFNTGNHNIGIGLTGDNLIGIGPLHINSGALSAAAAQLAAAPAQAVSDAGNWGYGNVGIGNIGFFNTGDYNVGIDNVGSLNFGISNLSPNFPVDPDNITTFGGFGIGNNGLENLGGWNTGMNNVGAGNSGIFNIGFGNTGSANIGFGNLSPTFPVDPNNLTTFGGFGIGNNGLENAGLFNTGTGNTGFALGPLTLLGVGNEGTFNQGLFNTGNHNIGIGLTGDHLIGIGPLHVEQGALSAAATAAAGDFIGNMGSGNLGFGNIGNGNIGAGNFGDNNWGFGNIGLLGDGNIGLGNFGRGNIGLGNFGFDNVGLGNEGAGNLGFGNSGSNNVGIGLQGNDQMGIGFLNTGTGNFGLFNSGDNNVGFFNSGDGNFGIGNSGDTNTGFANTGKFNTGTGNSGAGNFGLANASNSNMGFANSGLGNMGIGNTGQDNFGNLNAGNNNTGDFNGGTNNTGWFNSGNNNTGLFNTGNSNTGLFSSAVNTGNSGFGNTPDNSLPSSGFFNNGIGNSGFFNNGSSNAGILNTSPGSILSRGNIGIFNSGEFNVGIFNTDGFGNVGILNSASNNLFGFTSGLLNSATNSSGIFS
;
A
#
# COMPACT_ATOMS: atom_id res chain seq x y z
N MET A 1 -25.24 43.66 20.61
CA MET A 1 -25.31 45.13 20.51
C MET A 1 -26.54 45.61 21.27
N ASN A 2 -26.44 46.67 22.07
CA ASN A 2 -27.62 47.23 22.76
C ASN A 2 -27.95 48.61 22.19
N PHE A 3 -29.07 48.72 21.46
CA PHE A 3 -29.49 49.97 20.82
C PHE A 3 -30.29 50.88 21.75
N SER A 4 -30.80 50.36 22.88
CA SER A 4 -31.62 51.12 23.82
C SER A 4 -30.83 52.14 24.63
N VAL A 5 -29.49 52.07 24.63
CA VAL A 5 -28.61 53.02 25.32
C VAL A 5 -28.15 54.16 24.41
N LEU A 6 -28.56 54.17 23.14
CA LEU A 6 -28.22 55.21 22.17
C LEU A 6 -29.44 56.09 21.91
N PRO A 7 -29.31 57.43 21.98
CA PRO A 7 -30.44 58.33 21.74
C PRO A 7 -30.84 58.33 20.25
N PRO A 8 -32.06 58.79 19.93
CA PRO A 8 -32.60 58.80 18.57
C PRO A 8 -31.71 59.53 17.57
N GLU A 9 -31.00 60.60 17.95
CA GLU A 9 -30.06 61.31 17.06
C GLU A 9 -28.97 60.36 16.52
N ILE A 10 -28.49 59.43 17.34
CA ILE A 10 -27.42 58.51 16.97
C ILE A 10 -27.97 57.32 16.19
N ASN A 11 -29.08 56.73 16.62
CA ASN A 11 -29.69 55.59 15.90
C ASN A 11 -30.20 56.03 14.52
N SER A 12 -30.93 57.16 14.45
CA SER A 12 -31.37 57.78 13.20
C SER A 12 -30.18 58.11 12.29
N LEU A 13 -29.17 58.83 12.78
CA LEU A 13 -28.04 59.24 11.94
C LEU A 13 -27.27 58.03 11.38
N ARG A 14 -27.10 56.95 12.15
CA ARG A 14 -26.43 55.72 11.68
C ARG A 14 -27.20 55.01 10.58
N MET A 15 -28.53 55.01 10.62
CA MET A 15 -29.36 54.36 9.60
C MET A 15 -29.43 55.18 8.30
N PHE A 16 -29.40 56.52 8.41
CA PHE A 16 -29.49 57.42 7.25
C PHE A 16 -28.14 57.84 6.66
N SER A 17 -27.02 57.50 7.31
CA SER A 17 -25.67 57.70 6.78
C SER A 17 -25.12 56.43 6.11
N GLY A 18 -24.21 56.58 5.16
CA GLY A 18 -23.58 55.48 4.44
C GLY A 18 -24.11 55.25 3.02
N ALA A 19 -23.60 54.20 2.36
CA ALA A 19 -23.83 53.92 0.95
C ALA A 19 -25.19 53.27 0.62
N GLY A 20 -26.01 52.96 1.63
CA GLY A 20 -27.30 52.28 1.46
C GLY A 20 -27.17 50.80 1.08
N SER A 21 -28.26 50.21 0.58
CA SER A 21 -28.34 48.79 0.23
C SER A 21 -27.67 48.42 -1.11
N ALA A 22 -27.34 49.39 -1.96
CA ALA A 22 -26.85 49.15 -3.31
C ALA A 22 -25.61 48.24 -3.39
N PRO A 23 -24.55 48.43 -2.56
CA PRO A 23 -23.39 47.53 -2.58
C PRO A 23 -23.71 46.08 -2.23
N MET A 24 -24.71 45.85 -1.35
CA MET A 24 -25.14 44.50 -0.97
C MET A 24 -25.96 43.84 -2.09
N LEU A 25 -26.75 44.61 -2.83
CA LEU A 25 -27.47 44.14 -4.01
C LEU A 25 -26.52 43.83 -5.18
N GLU A 26 -25.46 44.60 -5.33
CA GLU A 26 -24.38 44.33 -6.29
C GLU A 26 -23.64 43.03 -5.93
N ALA A 27 -23.31 42.83 -4.66
CA ALA A 27 -22.75 41.57 -4.18
C ALA A 27 -23.69 40.38 -4.45
N ALA A 28 -25.01 40.55 -4.24
CA ALA A 28 -25.98 39.52 -4.56
C ALA A 28 -26.00 39.16 -6.05
N ALA A 29 -25.90 40.16 -6.94
CA ALA A 29 -25.79 39.94 -8.38
C ALA A 29 -24.49 39.21 -8.76
N GLY A 30 -23.38 39.52 -8.11
CA GLY A 30 -22.11 38.79 -8.26
C GLY A 30 -22.23 37.31 -7.87
N TRP A 31 -22.92 37.02 -6.75
CA TRP A 31 -23.21 35.66 -6.32
C TRP A 31 -24.15 34.90 -7.26
N ASP A 32 -25.18 35.57 -7.81
CA ASP A 32 -26.04 34.99 -8.85
C ASP A 32 -25.23 34.65 -10.12
N GLY A 33 -24.31 35.53 -10.54
CA GLY A 33 -23.44 35.30 -11.69
C GLY A 33 -22.50 34.11 -11.47
N LEU A 34 -21.85 34.03 -10.31
CA LEU A 34 -21.00 32.90 -9.96
C LEU A 34 -21.78 31.57 -9.96
N ALA A 35 -23.00 31.57 -9.42
CA ALA A 35 -23.85 30.39 -9.45
C ALA A 35 -24.16 29.91 -10.87
N ALA A 36 -24.44 30.84 -11.79
CA ALA A 36 -24.72 30.52 -13.18
C ALA A 36 -23.49 29.91 -13.89
N GLU A 37 -22.30 30.48 -13.68
CA GLU A 37 -21.04 29.97 -14.22
C GLU A 37 -20.72 28.57 -13.69
N LEU A 38 -20.86 28.35 -12.38
CA LEU A 38 -20.62 27.05 -11.76
C LEU A 38 -21.63 25.98 -12.23
N GLY A 39 -22.91 26.34 -12.37
CA GLY A 39 -23.93 25.46 -12.91
C GLY A 39 -23.68 25.09 -14.37
N SER A 40 -23.26 26.06 -15.19
CA SER A 40 -22.84 25.84 -16.57
C SER A 40 -21.63 24.92 -16.67
N ALA A 41 -20.62 25.12 -15.81
CA ALA A 41 -19.44 24.28 -15.73
C ALA A 41 -19.80 22.82 -15.36
N ALA A 42 -20.71 22.62 -14.40
CA ALA A 42 -21.18 21.29 -14.02
C ALA A 42 -21.87 20.57 -15.19
N GLN A 43 -22.75 21.27 -15.91
CA GLN A 43 -23.45 20.72 -17.09
C GLN A 43 -22.49 20.40 -18.23
N SER A 44 -21.55 21.30 -18.52
CA SER A 44 -20.52 21.10 -19.54
C SER A 44 -19.64 19.88 -19.22
N PHE A 45 -19.17 19.78 -17.98
CA PHE A 45 -18.35 18.66 -17.54
C PHE A 45 -19.10 17.32 -17.65
N THR A 46 -20.36 17.28 -17.20
CA THR A 46 -21.22 16.09 -17.30
C THR A 46 -21.48 15.69 -18.77
N SER A 47 -21.68 16.66 -19.64
CA SER A 47 -21.88 16.44 -21.08
C SER A 47 -20.64 15.84 -21.75
N VAL A 48 -19.44 16.36 -21.43
CA VAL A 48 -18.18 15.86 -21.97
C VAL A 48 -17.90 14.44 -21.48
N THR A 49 -18.11 14.15 -20.19
CA THR A 49 -17.83 12.83 -19.62
C THR A 49 -18.80 11.77 -20.11
N SER A 50 -20.11 12.08 -20.19
CA SER A 50 -21.11 11.16 -20.78
C SER A 50 -20.87 10.94 -22.27
N GLY A 51 -20.61 12.01 -23.04
CA GLY A 51 -20.30 11.91 -24.46
C GLY A 51 -19.06 11.05 -24.76
N LEU A 52 -18.05 11.09 -23.89
CA LEU A 52 -16.85 10.26 -24.02
C LEU A 52 -17.13 8.78 -23.71
N ALA A 53 -17.92 8.49 -22.68
CA ALA A 53 -18.25 7.14 -22.25
C ALA A 53 -19.27 6.42 -23.16
N ASP A 54 -20.18 7.16 -23.80
CA ASP A 54 -21.27 6.60 -24.61
C ASP A 54 -20.88 6.35 -26.08
N GLN A 55 -19.70 6.79 -26.53
CA GLN A 55 -19.23 6.62 -27.91
C GLN A 55 -18.30 5.42 -28.08
N ALA A 56 -17.08 5.63 -28.58
CA ALA A 56 -16.17 4.53 -28.97
C ALA A 56 -15.48 3.86 -27.76
N TRP A 57 -15.43 4.54 -26.61
CA TRP A 57 -14.76 4.03 -25.41
C TRP A 57 -15.79 3.47 -24.41
N GLN A 58 -16.17 2.20 -24.61
CA GLN A 58 -17.12 1.48 -23.75
C GLN A 58 -16.41 0.34 -23.00
N GLY A 59 -16.91 -0.03 -21.81
CA GLY A 59 -16.39 -1.13 -20.98
C GLY A 59 -15.99 -0.70 -19.57
N ALA A 60 -15.40 -1.63 -18.80
CA ALA A 60 -15.12 -1.43 -17.37
C ALA A 60 -14.22 -0.20 -17.08
N ALA A 61 -13.26 0.10 -17.97
CA ALA A 61 -12.40 1.28 -17.83
C ALA A 61 -13.16 2.60 -18.04
N ALA A 62 -14.09 2.64 -19.01
CA ALA A 62 -14.91 3.82 -19.26
C ALA A 62 -15.93 4.04 -18.13
N ALA A 63 -16.51 2.96 -17.60
CA ALA A 63 -17.39 3.00 -16.44
C ALA A 63 -16.65 3.49 -15.17
N ALA A 64 -15.42 3.03 -14.95
CA ALA A 64 -14.58 3.49 -13.83
C ALA A 64 -14.21 4.98 -13.96
N MET A 65 -13.88 5.46 -15.18
CA MET A 65 -13.61 6.88 -15.43
C MET A 65 -14.86 7.74 -15.18
N ALA A 66 -16.02 7.32 -15.69
CA ALA A 66 -17.29 8.02 -15.48
C ALA A 66 -17.66 8.08 -13.98
N ALA A 67 -17.45 6.99 -13.25
CA ALA A 67 -17.67 6.93 -11.81
C ALA A 67 -16.70 7.86 -11.04
N ALA A 68 -15.43 7.92 -11.45
CA ALA A 68 -14.43 8.80 -10.84
C ALA A 68 -14.69 10.30 -11.13
N ALA A 69 -15.33 10.62 -12.26
CA ALA A 69 -15.63 11.99 -12.65
C ALA A 69 -16.91 12.54 -12.02
N ALA A 70 -17.88 11.68 -11.67
CA ALA A 70 -19.18 12.08 -11.12
C ALA A 70 -19.11 12.97 -9.85
N PRO A 71 -18.22 12.71 -8.86
CA PRO A 71 -18.10 13.55 -7.67
C PRO A 71 -17.77 15.02 -7.97
N TYR A 72 -16.96 15.28 -8.99
CA TYR A 72 -16.57 16.65 -9.36
C TYR A 72 -17.74 17.44 -9.96
N ALA A 73 -18.58 16.78 -10.78
CA ALA A 73 -19.81 17.39 -11.29
C ALA A 73 -20.82 17.70 -10.18
N GLY A 74 -20.92 16.80 -9.18
CA GLY A 74 -21.71 17.01 -7.97
C GLY A 74 -21.21 18.21 -7.16
N TRP A 75 -19.91 18.29 -6.94
CA TRP A 75 -19.25 19.40 -6.25
C TRP A 75 -19.55 20.76 -6.89
N LEU A 76 -19.44 20.86 -8.22
CA LEU A 76 -19.75 22.10 -8.96
C LEU A 76 -21.23 22.50 -8.80
N SER A 77 -22.14 21.52 -8.80
CA SER A 77 -23.58 21.75 -8.65
C SER A 77 -23.94 22.23 -7.24
N GLU A 78 -23.29 21.69 -6.21
CA GLU A 78 -23.48 22.13 -4.82
C GLU A 78 -22.88 23.51 -4.56
N ALA A 79 -21.70 23.80 -5.13
CA ALA A 79 -21.08 25.11 -5.08
C ALA A 79 -21.98 26.18 -5.75
N ALA A 80 -22.62 25.84 -6.87
CA ALA A 80 -23.61 26.69 -7.52
C ALA A 80 -24.83 26.94 -6.60
N ALA A 81 -25.37 25.91 -5.95
CA ALA A 81 -26.49 26.04 -5.03
C ALA A 81 -26.18 26.93 -3.81
N GLN A 82 -24.94 26.87 -3.31
CA GLN A 82 -24.46 27.72 -2.21
C GLN A 82 -24.28 29.18 -2.63
N ALA A 83 -23.74 29.42 -3.83
CA ALA A 83 -23.65 30.77 -4.38
C ALA A 83 -25.06 31.41 -4.52
N ILE A 84 -26.07 30.64 -4.94
CA ILE A 84 -27.48 31.07 -4.92
C ILE A 84 -27.97 31.34 -3.48
N GLY A 85 -27.56 30.50 -2.52
CA GLY A 85 -27.80 30.71 -1.09
C GLY A 85 -27.26 32.05 -0.60
N ALA A 86 -26.00 32.36 -0.90
CA ALA A 86 -25.34 33.60 -0.53
C ALA A 86 -26.03 34.84 -1.15
N SER A 87 -26.40 34.78 -2.44
CA SER A 87 -27.19 35.82 -3.11
C SER A 87 -28.52 36.08 -2.38
N ARG A 88 -29.26 35.02 -2.02
CA ARG A 88 -30.52 35.15 -1.29
C ARG A 88 -30.34 35.81 0.07
N GLN A 89 -29.30 35.45 0.82
CA GLN A 89 -29.04 36.07 2.13
C GLN A 89 -28.59 37.54 1.99
N ALA A 90 -27.78 37.87 0.98
CA ALA A 90 -27.43 39.26 0.69
C ALA A 90 -28.67 40.12 0.36
N LYS A 91 -29.60 39.60 -0.45
CA LYS A 91 -30.90 40.24 -0.72
C LYS A 91 -31.76 40.38 0.54
N ALA A 92 -31.75 39.38 1.42
CA ALA A 92 -32.47 39.44 2.70
C ALA A 92 -31.90 40.52 3.63
N VAL A 93 -30.58 40.67 3.73
CA VAL A 93 -29.92 41.73 4.50
C VAL A 93 -30.25 43.11 3.92
N ALA A 94 -30.20 43.27 2.59
CA ALA A 94 -30.60 44.50 1.92
C ALA A 94 -32.07 44.87 2.21
N SER A 95 -32.98 43.89 2.16
CA SER A 95 -34.38 44.09 2.52
C SER A 95 -34.56 44.46 4.00
N ALA A 96 -33.80 43.86 4.92
CA ALA A 96 -33.85 44.17 6.34
C ALA A 96 -33.37 45.61 6.61
N PHE A 97 -32.34 46.06 5.89
CA PHE A 97 -31.85 47.44 5.95
C PHE A 97 -32.90 48.43 5.47
N GLU A 98 -33.53 48.22 4.32
CA GLU A 98 -34.54 49.15 3.80
C GLU A 98 -35.79 49.19 4.69
N ALA A 99 -36.22 48.04 5.24
CA ALA A 99 -37.32 47.99 6.20
C ALA A 99 -36.98 48.77 7.48
N ALA A 100 -35.76 48.63 7.99
CA ALA A 100 -35.30 49.37 9.16
C ALA A 100 -35.23 50.87 8.90
N ARG A 101 -34.64 51.28 7.77
CA ARG A 101 -34.54 52.68 7.35
C ARG A 101 -35.91 53.34 7.18
N ALA A 102 -36.89 52.61 6.66
CA ALA A 102 -38.27 53.10 6.55
C ALA A 102 -38.97 53.26 7.92
N ALA A 103 -38.61 52.42 8.90
CA ALA A 103 -39.20 52.45 10.24
C ALA A 103 -38.49 53.45 11.19
N THR A 104 -37.22 53.76 10.96
CA THR A 104 -36.43 54.71 11.75
C THR A 104 -36.91 56.15 11.53
N VAL A 105 -36.92 56.93 12.60
CA VAL A 105 -37.28 58.35 12.57
C VAL A 105 -36.26 59.12 11.72
N HIS A 106 -36.73 60.07 10.92
CA HIS A 106 -35.82 60.87 10.12
C HIS A 106 -35.04 61.87 11.01
N PRO A 107 -33.70 62.04 10.85
CA PRO A 107 -32.90 62.93 11.71
C PRO A 107 -33.43 64.36 11.83
N LEU A 108 -34.04 64.90 10.76
CA LEU A 108 -34.64 66.25 10.79
C LEU A 108 -35.86 66.35 11.73
N ALA A 109 -36.63 65.27 11.93
CA ALA A 109 -37.76 65.25 12.85
C ALA A 109 -37.27 65.29 14.31
N VAL A 110 -36.21 64.54 14.62
CA VAL A 110 -35.53 64.58 15.93
C VAL A 110 -34.99 65.98 16.21
N ALA A 111 -34.30 66.59 15.23
CA ALA A 111 -33.77 67.95 15.36
C ALA A 111 -34.87 69.01 15.53
N ALA A 112 -36.00 68.88 14.83
CA ALA A 112 -37.14 69.79 14.94
C ALA A 112 -37.75 69.75 16.35
N ASN A 113 -38.00 68.56 16.89
CA ASN A 113 -38.49 68.38 18.26
C ASN A 113 -37.53 68.99 19.29
N ARG A 114 -36.22 68.82 19.09
CA ARG A 114 -35.21 69.36 20.02
C ARG A 114 -35.15 70.88 20.00
N ASN A 115 -35.25 71.49 18.82
CA ASN A 115 -35.34 72.95 18.68
C ASN A 115 -36.62 73.51 19.30
N GLU A 116 -37.76 72.83 19.13
CA GLU A 116 -39.03 73.20 19.75
C GLU A 116 -38.93 73.16 21.28
N PHE A 117 -38.37 72.09 21.84
CA PHE A 117 -38.16 71.99 23.28
C PHE A 117 -37.31 73.14 23.82
N VAL A 118 -36.18 73.46 23.17
CA VAL A 118 -35.30 74.56 23.62
C VAL A 118 -36.05 75.90 23.58
N ALA A 119 -36.84 76.15 22.52
CA ALA A 119 -37.66 77.36 22.42
C ALA A 119 -38.73 77.45 23.53
N LEU A 120 -39.39 76.32 23.85
CA LEU A 120 -40.36 76.23 24.94
C LEU A 120 -39.72 76.46 26.31
N VAL A 121 -38.53 75.90 26.55
CA VAL A 121 -37.76 76.09 27.80
C VAL A 121 -37.32 77.54 27.95
N LEU A 122 -36.75 78.16 26.91
CA LEU A 122 -36.29 79.55 26.95
C LEU A 122 -37.43 80.55 27.17
N SER A 123 -38.64 80.23 26.71
CA SER A 123 -39.83 81.06 26.93
C SER A 123 -40.58 80.76 28.24
N ASN A 124 -40.14 79.78 29.04
CA ASN A 124 -40.84 79.33 30.25
C ASN A 124 -40.53 80.16 31.52
N VAL A 125 -40.37 81.47 31.39
CA VAL A 125 -39.95 82.36 32.51
C VAL A 125 -40.91 82.28 33.72
N PHE A 126 -42.20 82.02 33.48
CA PHE A 126 -43.24 81.91 34.51
C PHE A 126 -43.74 80.48 34.76
N GLY A 127 -43.13 79.46 34.16
CA GLY A 127 -43.53 78.05 34.35
C GLY A 127 -44.78 77.59 33.55
N GLN A 128 -45.41 78.46 32.76
CA GLN A 128 -46.65 78.16 32.03
C GLN A 128 -46.49 77.14 30.88
N ASN A 129 -45.30 77.04 30.30
CA ASN A 129 -45.01 76.10 29.21
C ASN A 129 -44.66 74.69 29.70
N ALA A 130 -44.69 74.42 31.01
CA ALA A 130 -44.31 73.11 31.55
C ALA A 130 -45.07 71.92 30.92
N PRO A 131 -46.40 71.99 30.65
CA PRO A 131 -47.10 70.89 29.96
C PRO A 131 -46.64 70.68 28.50
N ALA A 132 -46.32 71.76 27.78
CA ALA A 132 -45.83 71.68 26.40
C ALA A 132 -44.39 71.11 26.34
N ILE A 133 -43.54 71.47 27.31
CA ILE A 133 -42.19 70.91 27.47
C ILE A 133 -42.28 69.39 27.73
N ALA A 134 -43.18 68.97 28.63
CA ALA A 134 -43.40 67.55 28.93
C ALA A 134 -43.96 66.78 27.70
N ALA A 135 -44.82 67.39 26.90
CA ALA A 135 -45.30 66.80 25.66
C ALA A 135 -44.19 66.65 24.61
N ALA A 136 -43.32 67.66 24.45
CA ALA A 136 -42.17 67.59 23.54
C ALA A 136 -41.18 66.49 23.94
N GLU A 137 -40.88 66.35 25.25
CA GLU A 137 -40.07 65.24 25.78
C GLU A 137 -40.75 63.88 25.60
N SER A 138 -42.07 63.77 25.79
CA SER A 138 -42.78 62.52 25.54
C SER A 138 -42.71 62.09 24.07
N ILE A 139 -42.78 63.03 23.12
CA ILE A 139 -42.61 62.74 21.69
C ILE A 139 -41.17 62.32 21.40
N TYR A 140 -40.18 62.93 22.05
CA TYR A 140 -38.78 62.53 21.94
C TYR A 140 -38.55 61.08 22.41
N GLU A 141 -39.13 60.68 23.54
CA GLU A 141 -39.06 59.31 24.04
C GLU A 141 -39.77 58.30 23.11
N GLN A 142 -40.86 58.70 22.44
CA GLN A 142 -41.51 57.88 21.41
C GLN A 142 -40.59 57.69 20.19
N MET A 143 -39.91 58.75 19.75
CA MET A 143 -38.92 58.67 18.67
C MET A 143 -37.76 57.74 19.06
N TRP A 144 -37.30 57.81 20.31
CA TRP A 144 -36.28 56.88 20.83
C TRP A 144 -36.77 55.43 20.76
N ALA A 145 -37.96 55.13 21.30
CA ALA A 145 -38.49 53.78 21.30
C ALA A 145 -38.69 53.20 19.88
N GLN A 146 -39.15 54.03 18.93
CA GLN A 146 -39.33 53.65 17.53
C GLN A 146 -37.98 53.30 16.86
N ASP A 147 -36.95 54.12 17.06
CA ASP A 147 -35.62 53.87 16.53
C ASP A 147 -35.00 52.59 17.09
N VAL A 148 -35.17 52.33 18.39
CA VAL A 148 -34.71 51.10 19.03
C VAL A 148 -35.40 49.87 18.43
N ALA A 149 -36.72 49.93 18.24
CA ALA A 149 -37.48 48.84 17.63
C ALA A 149 -37.01 48.55 16.20
N ALA A 150 -36.79 49.60 15.38
CA ALA A 150 -36.27 49.48 14.02
C ALA A 150 -34.87 48.83 13.99
N MET A 151 -33.96 49.25 14.87
CA MET A 151 -32.60 48.71 14.95
C MET A 151 -32.54 47.27 15.47
N VAL A 152 -33.42 46.91 16.42
CA VAL A 152 -33.56 45.53 16.90
C VAL A 152 -34.10 44.63 15.78
N GLY A 153 -35.11 45.09 15.04
CA GLY A 153 -35.63 44.38 13.87
C GLY A 153 -34.55 44.17 12.80
N TYR A 154 -33.77 45.20 12.49
CA TYR A 154 -32.64 45.11 11.56
C TYR A 154 -31.62 44.06 11.99
N HIS A 155 -31.17 44.11 13.24
CA HIS A 155 -30.20 43.16 13.78
C HIS A 155 -30.74 41.73 13.74
N GLY A 156 -32.01 41.51 14.10
CA GLY A 156 -32.64 40.20 14.02
C GLY A 156 -32.67 39.65 12.60
N GLY A 157 -33.10 40.47 11.62
CA GLY A 157 -33.13 40.08 10.22
C GLY A 157 -31.74 39.80 9.63
N ALA A 158 -30.76 40.66 9.91
CA ALA A 158 -29.40 40.49 9.44
C ALA A 158 -28.71 39.27 10.08
N ALA A 159 -28.90 39.04 11.38
CA ALA A 159 -28.35 37.88 12.08
C ALA A 159 -28.96 36.56 11.59
N ALA A 160 -30.27 36.53 11.33
CA ALA A 160 -30.93 35.36 10.76
C ALA A 160 -30.42 35.03 9.35
N ALA A 161 -30.23 36.05 8.50
CA ALA A 161 -29.67 35.88 7.17
C ALA A 161 -28.22 35.37 7.22
N ALA A 162 -27.40 35.89 8.16
CA ALA A 162 -26.04 35.42 8.37
C ALA A 162 -25.98 33.98 8.90
N ALA A 163 -26.87 33.60 9.82
CA ALA A 163 -26.93 32.25 10.38
C ALA A 163 -27.37 31.19 9.36
N ALA A 164 -28.10 31.59 8.31
CA ALA A 164 -28.52 30.72 7.23
C ALA A 164 -27.42 30.44 6.19
N LEU A 165 -26.24 31.05 6.32
CA LEU A 165 -25.07 30.74 5.50
C LEU A 165 -24.32 29.55 6.10
N THR A 166 -24.24 28.45 5.36
CA THR A 166 -23.42 27.29 5.71
C THR A 166 -21.94 27.58 5.47
N SER A 167 -21.06 27.02 6.31
CA SER A 167 -19.62 27.12 6.06
C SER A 167 -19.22 26.30 4.82
N TRP A 168 -18.35 26.86 3.98
CA TRP A 168 -17.85 26.20 2.78
C TRP A 168 -17.28 24.80 3.04
N PRO A 169 -16.49 24.55 4.12
CA PRO A 169 -15.98 23.21 4.42
C PRO A 169 -17.08 22.19 4.75
N GLN A 170 -18.11 22.56 5.53
CA GLN A 170 -19.20 21.64 5.89
C GLN A 170 -20.11 21.32 4.70
N ALA A 171 -20.23 22.24 3.76
CA ALA A 171 -21.12 22.11 2.63
C ALA A 171 -20.50 21.29 1.48
N LEU A 172 -19.17 21.14 1.45
CA LEU A 172 -18.43 20.29 0.50
C LEU A 172 -18.29 18.83 0.98
N ALA A 173 -18.60 18.55 2.24
CA ALA A 173 -18.63 17.20 2.80
C ALA A 173 -19.97 16.46 2.55
N ALA A 174 -20.96 17.12 1.94
CA ALA A 174 -22.34 16.62 1.81
C ALA A 174 -22.69 16.01 0.44
N GLY A 175 -21.79 16.05 -0.55
CA GLY A 175 -21.94 15.28 -1.79
C GLY A 175 -21.91 13.78 -1.51
N PRO A 176 -22.50 12.93 -2.38
CA PRO A 176 -22.47 11.49 -2.19
C PRO A 176 -21.03 11.02 -2.35
N ALA A 177 -20.28 10.97 -1.25
CA ALA A 177 -19.08 10.16 -1.19
C ALA A 177 -19.55 8.72 -1.46
N PRO A 178 -19.05 8.04 -2.52
CA PRO A 178 -19.32 6.63 -2.69
C PRO A 178 -18.94 5.92 -1.40
N ALA A 179 -19.74 4.92 -0.99
CA ALA A 179 -19.41 4.13 0.19
C ALA A 179 -17.97 3.63 0.02
N MET A 180 -17.09 4.02 0.95
CA MET A 180 -15.64 3.86 0.78
C MET A 180 -15.18 2.40 0.67
N SER A 181 -16.04 1.46 1.06
CA SER A 181 -15.88 0.01 0.80
C SER A 181 -15.91 -0.38 -0.68
N GLU A 182 -16.23 0.55 -1.59
CA GLU A 182 -16.29 0.33 -3.04
C GLU A 182 -15.00 0.74 -3.76
N TRP A 183 -13.99 1.26 -3.05
CA TRP A 183 -12.70 1.58 -3.67
C TRP A 183 -11.98 0.27 -4.07
N PRO A 184 -11.47 0.17 -5.30
CA PRO A 184 -10.84 -1.06 -5.76
C PRO A 184 -9.53 -1.33 -5.02
N ASN A 185 -9.32 -2.59 -4.64
CA ASN A 185 -8.02 -3.04 -4.14
C ASN A 185 -7.01 -3.14 -5.30
N VAL A 186 -5.75 -2.79 -5.02
CA VAL A 186 -4.61 -2.93 -5.93
C VAL A 186 -3.65 -3.97 -5.34
N GLY A 187 -3.47 -5.10 -6.01
CA GLY A 187 -2.63 -6.22 -5.57
C GLY A 187 -3.42 -7.44 -5.07
N TYR A 188 -2.73 -8.53 -4.75
CA TYR A 188 -3.31 -9.88 -4.59
C TYR A 188 -3.75 -10.19 -3.15
N GLY A 189 -4.93 -10.81 -2.99
CA GLY A 189 -5.39 -11.35 -1.70
C GLY A 189 -5.95 -10.33 -0.69
N ASN A 190 -6.21 -9.09 -1.11
CA ASN A 190 -6.82 -8.07 -0.25
C ASN A 190 -8.34 -8.30 -0.07
N VAL A 191 -8.87 -8.05 1.14
CA VAL A 191 -10.29 -8.19 1.53
C VAL A 191 -10.77 -6.86 2.14
N GLY A 192 -11.89 -6.29 1.64
CA GLY A 192 -12.35 -4.92 1.96
C GLY A 192 -12.09 -3.93 0.80
N GLY A 193 -12.15 -2.63 1.03
CA GLY A 193 -11.97 -1.57 0.02
C GLY A 193 -10.67 -0.74 0.12
N GLY A 194 -10.17 -0.25 -1.02
CA GLY A 194 -9.11 0.75 -1.10
C GLY A 194 -7.69 0.30 -0.70
N ASN A 195 -7.43 -1.00 -0.58
CA ASN A 195 -6.12 -1.51 -0.15
C ASN A 195 -5.10 -1.56 -1.30
N VAL A 196 -3.83 -1.27 -1.02
CA VAL A 196 -2.70 -1.35 -1.96
C VAL A 196 -1.63 -2.29 -1.42
N GLY A 197 -1.33 -3.38 -2.14
CA GLY A 197 -0.35 -4.40 -1.77
C GLY A 197 -0.98 -5.79 -1.65
N PHE A 198 -0.56 -6.61 -0.68
CA PHE A 198 -0.92 -8.04 -0.64
C PHE A 198 -1.49 -8.50 0.71
N PHE A 199 -2.55 -9.31 0.68
CA PHE A 199 -3.14 -9.95 1.87
C PHE A 199 -3.59 -8.99 2.99
N ASN A 200 -4.01 -7.77 2.66
CA ASN A 200 -4.59 -6.85 3.64
C ASN A 200 -6.07 -7.17 3.89
N THR A 201 -6.56 -7.00 5.13
CA THR A 201 -7.96 -7.19 5.52
C THR A 201 -8.51 -5.92 6.17
N GLY A 202 -9.53 -5.31 5.58
CA GLY A 202 -10.14 -4.04 6.02
C GLY A 202 -10.01 -2.95 4.96
N GLU A 203 -9.87 -1.69 5.36
CA GLU A 203 -10.04 -0.52 4.46
C GLU A 203 -8.78 0.35 4.37
N PHE A 204 -8.40 0.78 3.15
CA PHE A 204 -7.30 1.74 2.89
C PHE A 204 -5.92 1.37 3.49
N ASN A 205 -5.56 0.09 3.50
CA ASN A 205 -4.23 -0.34 3.94
C ASN A 205 -3.23 -0.34 2.79
N ILE A 206 -2.00 0.13 3.05
CA ILE A 206 -0.88 0.11 2.12
C ILE A 206 0.20 -0.83 2.66
N GLY A 207 0.66 -1.79 1.85
CA GLY A 207 1.68 -2.77 2.22
C GLY A 207 1.13 -4.19 2.30
N ALA A 208 1.52 -4.98 3.31
CA ALA A 208 1.12 -6.38 3.36
C ALA A 208 0.70 -6.87 4.75
N PHE A 209 -0.24 -7.82 4.78
CA PHE A 209 -0.74 -8.49 5.98
C PHE A 209 -1.33 -7.55 7.04
N ASN A 210 -1.75 -6.34 6.67
CA ASN A 210 -2.37 -5.43 7.60
C ASN A 210 -3.83 -5.83 7.87
N THR A 211 -4.31 -5.65 9.10
CA THR A 211 -5.70 -5.91 9.50
C THR A 211 -6.29 -4.65 10.14
N GLY A 212 -7.45 -4.19 9.68
CA GLY A 212 -8.10 -2.96 10.16
C GLY A 212 -8.14 -1.86 9.10
N SER A 213 -8.12 -0.60 9.53
CA SER A 213 -8.16 0.56 8.62
C SER A 213 -6.89 1.42 8.67
N LEU A 214 -6.53 2.04 7.54
CA LEU A 214 -5.48 3.08 7.43
C LEU A 214 -4.11 2.66 7.99
N ASN A 215 -3.68 1.43 7.69
CA ASN A 215 -2.33 0.97 8.03
C ASN A 215 -1.38 1.14 6.85
N ILE A 216 -0.14 1.56 7.12
CA ILE A 216 0.93 1.65 6.12
C ILE A 216 2.10 0.80 6.59
N GLY A 217 2.46 -0.24 5.85
CA GLY A 217 3.61 -1.12 6.13
C GLY A 217 3.23 -2.58 6.25
N LEU A 218 3.83 -3.30 7.20
CA LEU A 218 3.75 -4.77 7.28
C LEU A 218 3.13 -5.24 8.59
N GLY A 219 2.04 -6.01 8.52
CA GLY A 219 1.48 -6.71 9.66
C GLY A 219 0.94 -5.82 10.78
N ASN A 220 0.55 -4.58 10.48
CA ASN A 220 -0.09 -3.72 11.48
C ASN A 220 -1.55 -4.15 11.71
N MET A 221 -2.00 -4.06 12.96
CA MET A 221 -3.35 -4.38 13.38
C MET A 221 -4.00 -3.15 14.02
N SER A 222 -5.12 -2.70 13.46
CA SER A 222 -5.91 -1.59 13.98
C SER A 222 -7.40 -1.97 14.05
N PRO A 223 -8.21 -1.28 14.88
CA PRO A 223 -9.66 -1.33 14.75
C PRO A 223 -10.12 -0.78 13.38
N THR A 224 -11.37 -1.07 13.01
CA THR A 224 -12.00 -0.37 11.88
C THR A 224 -12.21 1.10 12.24
N ILE A 225 -11.42 1.98 11.63
CA ILE A 225 -11.49 3.42 11.81
C ILE A 225 -12.36 4.00 10.68
N PRO A 226 -13.31 4.91 10.97
CA PRO A 226 -14.00 5.68 9.94
C PRO A 226 -12.98 6.43 9.10
N VAL A 227 -12.91 6.09 7.81
CA VAL A 227 -12.01 6.71 6.84
C VAL A 227 -12.68 7.95 6.26
N ASP A 228 -11.97 9.08 6.25
CA ASP A 228 -12.25 10.25 5.42
C ASP A 228 -11.01 10.50 4.55
N PRO A 229 -11.09 10.47 3.20
CA PRO A 229 -9.94 10.67 2.32
C PRO A 229 -9.32 12.06 2.43
N PHE A 230 -10.02 13.02 3.04
CA PHE A 230 -9.62 14.42 3.15
C PHE A 230 -9.29 14.85 4.58
N ASP A 231 -9.47 13.97 5.56
CA ASP A 231 -9.09 14.23 6.95
C ASP A 231 -8.55 12.97 7.67
N VAL A 232 -7.23 12.77 7.60
CA VAL A 232 -6.54 11.67 8.29
C VAL A 232 -6.12 12.11 9.69
N THR A 233 -7.10 12.39 10.55
CA THR A 233 -6.86 12.68 11.98
C THR A 233 -6.58 11.42 12.80
N THR A 234 -7.03 10.26 12.33
CA THR A 234 -6.78 8.97 12.98
C THR A 234 -6.38 7.94 11.93
N PHE A 235 -5.24 7.28 12.13
CA PHE A 235 -4.76 6.17 11.31
C PHE A 235 -4.48 4.95 12.19
N GLY A 236 -4.29 3.78 11.58
CA GLY A 236 -3.96 2.55 12.32
C GLY A 236 -2.51 2.56 12.80
N GLY A 237 -1.61 2.02 11.98
CA GLY A 237 -0.18 2.06 12.23
C GLY A 237 0.63 2.33 10.97
N ILE A 238 1.74 3.07 11.11
CA ILE A 238 2.76 3.26 10.08
C ILE A 238 4.01 2.50 10.51
N GLY A 239 4.45 1.51 9.75
CA GLY A 239 5.64 0.69 10.02
C GLY A 239 5.33 -0.80 10.11
N ILE A 240 5.90 -1.52 11.08
CA ILE A 240 5.84 -2.99 11.14
C ILE A 240 5.23 -3.46 12.46
N GLY A 241 4.21 -4.30 12.40
CA GLY A 241 3.70 -5.05 13.54
C GLY A 241 3.09 -4.19 14.66
N ASN A 242 2.68 -2.95 14.38
CA ASN A 242 2.02 -2.11 15.37
C ASN A 242 0.60 -2.60 15.65
N ASN A 243 0.14 -2.52 16.90
CA ASN A 243 -1.20 -2.92 17.33
C ASN A 243 -1.91 -1.74 18.02
N GLY A 244 -3.00 -1.25 17.44
CA GLY A 244 -3.78 -0.12 17.94
C GLY A 244 -3.91 1.01 16.92
N VAL A 245 -3.87 2.27 17.37
CA VAL A 245 -4.10 3.45 16.50
C VAL A 245 -3.01 4.51 16.66
N GLN A 246 -2.75 5.27 15.60
CA GLN A 246 -1.79 6.37 15.55
C GLN A 246 -0.35 5.97 15.93
N ASN A 247 0.01 4.70 15.74
CA ASN A 247 1.33 4.19 16.07
C ASN A 247 2.29 4.34 14.89
N VAL A 248 3.51 4.81 15.14
CA VAL A 248 4.55 4.99 14.12
C VAL A 248 5.84 4.29 14.54
N GLY A 249 6.24 3.28 13.77
CA GLY A 249 7.48 2.52 13.94
C GLY A 249 7.27 1.01 14.00
N LEU A 250 7.90 0.32 14.94
CA LEU A 250 7.98 -1.14 15.03
C LEU A 250 7.34 -1.66 16.32
N PHE A 251 6.40 -2.60 16.20
CA PHE A 251 5.85 -3.39 17.32
C PHE A 251 5.29 -2.57 18.49
N ASN A 252 4.78 -1.35 18.24
CA ASN A 252 4.16 -0.55 19.28
C ASN A 252 2.73 -1.04 19.56
N THR A 253 2.32 -1.05 20.83
CA THR A 253 0.99 -1.48 21.27
C THR A 253 0.28 -0.34 22.01
N GLY A 254 -0.96 -0.03 21.62
CA GLY A 254 -1.78 1.04 22.21
C GLY A 254 -2.03 2.19 21.26
N THR A 255 -1.97 3.44 21.75
CA THR A 255 -2.43 4.61 20.99
C THR A 255 -1.37 5.70 20.91
N GLY A 256 -1.10 6.24 19.72
CA GLY A 256 -0.30 7.45 19.56
C GLY A 256 1.19 7.28 19.89
N ASN A 257 1.71 6.05 19.84
CA ASN A 257 3.11 5.79 20.15
C ASN A 257 3.99 6.08 18.93
N THR A 258 5.05 6.87 19.12
CA THR A 258 5.95 7.31 18.04
C THR A 258 7.41 7.13 18.43
N GLY A 259 8.31 7.44 17.50
CA GLY A 259 9.74 7.56 17.79
C GLY A 259 10.09 8.82 18.58
N PHE A 260 11.37 9.16 18.58
CA PHE A 260 11.87 10.33 19.30
C PHE A 260 11.32 11.64 18.73
N ALA A 261 11.13 12.64 19.58
CA ALA A 261 10.69 14.00 19.23
C ALA A 261 11.73 14.81 18.41
N LEU A 262 12.51 14.17 17.54
CA LEU A 262 13.65 14.74 16.82
C LEU A 262 13.57 14.35 15.34
N GLY A 263 12.88 15.17 14.54
CA GLY A 263 12.90 15.08 13.08
C GLY A 263 12.64 13.66 12.52
N PRO A 264 13.51 13.12 11.63
CA PRO A 264 13.33 11.79 11.04
C PRO A 264 13.29 10.63 12.06
N LEU A 265 13.76 10.84 13.29
CA LEU A 265 13.72 9.83 14.34
C LEU A 265 12.31 9.62 14.92
N GLY A 266 11.34 10.47 14.56
CA GLY A 266 9.93 10.29 14.89
C GLY A 266 9.31 9.02 14.32
N TYR A 267 9.94 8.43 13.28
CA TYR A 267 9.52 7.15 12.69
C TYR A 267 10.13 5.92 13.39
N LEU A 268 11.11 6.10 14.28
CA LEU A 268 11.82 5.04 15.00
C LEU A 268 11.18 4.76 16.37
N GLY A 269 9.86 4.65 16.46
CA GLY A 269 9.20 4.20 17.69
C GLY A 269 9.24 2.68 17.78
N ALA A 270 9.90 2.09 18.77
CA ALA A 270 10.00 0.62 18.83
C ALA A 270 9.53 0.07 20.18
N GLY A 271 8.59 -0.87 20.15
CA GLY A 271 8.19 -1.64 21.34
C GLY A 271 7.60 -0.79 22.48
N ASN A 272 6.98 0.36 22.18
CA ASN A 272 6.27 1.14 23.18
C ASN A 272 4.90 0.52 23.47
N GLU A 273 4.53 0.44 24.75
CA GLU A 273 3.25 -0.08 25.23
C GLU A 273 2.51 0.98 26.07
N GLY A 274 1.29 1.34 25.64
CA GLY A 274 0.43 2.32 26.30
C GLY A 274 0.01 3.47 25.39
N THR A 275 -0.19 4.67 25.95
CA THR A 275 -0.67 5.84 25.19
C THR A 275 0.36 6.97 25.10
N PHE A 276 0.55 7.52 23.90
CA PHE A 276 1.37 8.70 23.62
C PHE A 276 2.84 8.62 24.07
N ASN A 277 3.46 7.44 23.95
CA ASN A 277 4.90 7.30 24.22
C ASN A 277 5.73 7.70 23.00
N GLN A 278 6.78 8.50 23.21
CA GLN A 278 7.72 8.95 22.19
C GLN A 278 9.13 8.39 22.50
N GLY A 279 9.63 7.48 21.66
CA GLY A 279 10.97 6.90 21.79
C GLY A 279 10.95 5.38 21.70
N LEU A 280 11.72 4.69 22.54
CA LEU A 280 11.94 3.23 22.43
C LEU A 280 11.63 2.50 23.73
N PHE A 281 10.91 1.38 23.64
CA PHE A 281 10.69 0.42 24.73
C PHE A 281 10.06 1.00 26.00
N ASN A 282 9.22 2.03 25.86
CA ASN A 282 8.53 2.64 27.00
C ASN A 282 7.25 1.86 27.34
N THR A 283 7.01 1.64 28.63
CA THR A 283 5.80 0.98 29.16
C THR A 283 5.05 1.96 30.08
N GLY A 284 3.80 2.28 29.76
CA GLY A 284 2.95 3.25 30.45
C GLY A 284 2.49 4.38 29.51
N ASN A 285 2.15 5.55 30.04
CA ASN A 285 1.52 6.62 29.25
C ASN A 285 2.33 7.92 29.26
N HIS A 286 2.38 8.63 28.14
CA HIS A 286 2.98 9.97 27.98
C HIS A 286 4.48 10.03 28.32
N ASN A 287 5.23 8.96 28.02
CA ASN A 287 6.66 8.91 28.25
C ASN A 287 7.45 9.41 27.03
N ILE A 288 8.54 10.16 27.27
CA ILE A 288 9.45 10.65 26.23
C ILE A 288 10.85 10.15 26.55
N GLY A 289 11.33 9.11 25.87
CA GLY A 289 12.59 8.48 26.25
C GLY A 289 12.85 7.07 25.78
N ILE A 290 13.78 6.39 26.46
CA ILE A 290 14.17 5.01 26.17
C ILE A 290 13.99 4.16 27.42
N GLY A 291 13.27 3.04 27.32
CA GLY A 291 13.18 2.03 28.37
C GLY A 291 12.52 2.52 29.67
N LEU A 292 11.58 3.47 29.58
CA LEU A 292 10.87 4.02 30.73
C LEU A 292 9.73 3.10 31.17
N THR A 293 9.54 2.93 32.48
CA THR A 293 8.39 2.20 33.05
C THR A 293 7.65 3.12 34.03
N GLY A 294 6.41 3.48 33.69
CA GLY A 294 5.57 4.40 34.47
C GLY A 294 4.85 5.42 33.58
N ASP A 295 4.23 6.43 34.16
CA ASP A 295 3.50 7.47 33.42
C ASP A 295 4.18 8.84 33.53
N ASN A 296 4.10 9.63 32.46
CA ASN A 296 4.57 11.02 32.40
C ASN A 296 6.07 11.17 32.69
N LEU A 297 6.90 10.29 32.15
CA LEU A 297 8.35 10.29 32.40
C LEU A 297 9.12 10.83 31.20
N ILE A 298 10.19 11.59 31.44
CA ILE A 298 11.13 12.07 30.43
C ILE A 298 12.53 11.61 30.82
N GLY A 299 13.21 10.81 29.98
CA GLY A 299 14.57 10.32 30.28
C GLY A 299 14.95 8.98 29.67
N ILE A 300 15.86 8.25 30.32
CA ILE A 300 16.36 6.93 29.88
C ILE A 300 16.39 5.97 31.07
N GLY A 301 15.62 4.89 31.01
CA GLY A 301 15.58 3.84 32.02
C GLY A 301 15.32 4.38 33.44
N PRO A 302 16.16 4.03 34.43
CA PRO A 302 16.01 4.55 35.80
C PRO A 302 16.38 6.03 35.95
N LEU A 303 16.97 6.68 34.93
CA LEU A 303 17.35 8.09 34.94
C LEU A 303 16.29 8.90 34.19
N HIS A 304 15.23 9.29 34.91
CA HIS A 304 14.13 10.07 34.35
C HIS A 304 13.59 11.09 35.35
N ILE A 305 12.87 12.08 34.83
CA ILE A 305 12.07 13.03 35.61
C ILE A 305 10.60 12.91 35.25
N ASN A 306 9.71 13.32 36.15
CA ASN A 306 8.30 13.48 35.81
C ASN A 306 8.13 14.73 34.92
N SER A 307 7.39 14.62 33.82
CA SER A 307 7.15 15.70 32.86
C SER A 307 6.48 16.93 33.51
N GLY A 308 5.70 16.73 34.58
CA GLY A 308 5.12 17.79 35.40
C GLY A 308 6.14 18.63 36.18
N ALA A 309 7.36 18.12 36.40
CA ALA A 309 8.43 18.91 36.99
C ALA A 309 8.88 20.07 36.07
N LEU A 310 8.70 19.91 34.75
CA LEU A 310 9.07 20.92 33.75
C LEU A 310 8.10 22.10 33.74
N SER A 311 6.79 21.86 33.94
CA SER A 311 5.80 22.94 34.05
C SER A 311 5.92 23.72 35.36
N ALA A 312 6.29 23.04 36.45
CA ALA A 312 6.63 23.69 37.72
C ALA A 312 7.87 24.59 37.59
N ALA A 313 8.88 24.17 36.82
CA ALA A 313 10.05 25.00 36.51
C ALA A 313 9.70 26.18 35.60
N ALA A 314 8.84 26.00 34.59
CA ALA A 314 8.37 27.07 33.71
C ALA A 314 7.53 28.13 34.47
N ALA A 315 6.73 27.71 35.45
CA ALA A 315 5.99 28.62 36.33
C ALA A 315 6.92 29.43 37.26
N GLN A 316 8.03 28.83 37.71
CA GLN A 316 9.05 29.53 38.49
C GLN A 316 9.82 30.56 37.64
N LEU A 317 10.05 30.28 36.34
CA LEU A 317 10.65 31.24 35.40
C LEU A 317 9.74 32.43 35.11
N ALA A 318 8.44 32.19 34.90
CA ALA A 318 7.47 33.25 34.63
C ALA A 318 7.27 34.22 35.82
N ALA A 319 7.62 33.78 37.03
CA ALA A 319 7.53 34.56 38.26
C ALA A 319 8.82 35.36 38.60
N ALA A 320 9.89 35.24 37.81
CA ALA A 320 11.16 35.91 38.09
C ALA A 320 11.17 37.36 37.55
N PRO A 321 11.50 38.38 38.37
CA PRO A 321 11.55 39.78 37.92
C PRO A 321 12.75 40.06 36.99
N ALA A 322 12.54 40.95 36.01
CA ALA A 322 13.42 41.29 34.88
C ALA A 322 14.77 41.99 35.22
N GLN A 323 15.30 41.82 36.43
CA GLN A 323 16.64 42.27 36.82
C GLN A 323 17.52 41.14 37.40
N ALA A 324 17.12 39.88 37.25
CA ALA A 324 17.93 38.71 37.65
C ALA A 324 18.49 37.93 36.44
N VAL A 325 18.98 38.62 35.40
CA VAL A 325 19.63 37.99 34.24
C VAL A 325 20.95 38.68 33.91
N SER A 326 21.80 38.89 34.93
CA SER A 326 23.23 39.19 34.75
C SER A 326 24.13 38.01 35.12
N ASP A 327 23.55 36.92 35.60
CA ASP A 327 24.17 35.59 35.62
C ASP A 327 23.24 34.75 34.75
N ALA A 328 23.67 34.31 33.56
CA ALA A 328 22.86 33.42 32.74
C ALA A 328 22.63 32.15 33.57
N GLY A 329 21.48 32.04 34.23
CA GLY A 329 21.20 30.94 35.14
C GLY A 329 21.32 29.63 34.38
N ASN A 330 21.92 28.62 34.98
CA ASN A 330 21.88 27.29 34.41
C ASN A 330 20.44 26.75 34.45
N TRP A 331 19.98 26.18 33.34
CA TRP A 331 18.66 25.60 33.15
C TRP A 331 18.77 24.09 33.16
N GLY A 332 18.01 23.40 34.04
CA GLY A 332 18.08 21.94 34.21
C GLY A 332 18.97 21.51 35.38
N TYR A 333 19.30 20.21 35.49
CA TYR A 333 19.82 19.62 36.74
C TYR A 333 21.31 19.26 36.66
N GLY A 334 22.07 19.64 37.69
CA GLY A 334 23.49 19.25 37.84
C GLY A 334 24.50 20.05 37.02
N ASN A 335 24.10 21.19 36.44
CA ASN A 335 25.00 22.05 35.65
C ASN A 335 25.90 22.92 36.53
N VAL A 336 27.17 23.09 36.14
CA VAL A 336 28.20 23.90 36.81
C VAL A 336 28.76 24.93 35.82
N GLY A 337 28.84 26.22 36.21
CA GLY A 337 29.27 27.33 35.34
C GLY A 337 28.11 28.28 34.99
N ILE A 338 28.18 29.02 33.88
CA ILE A 338 27.14 29.98 33.47
C ILE A 338 26.43 29.59 32.16
N GLY A 339 25.15 29.91 32.03
CA GLY A 339 24.40 29.86 30.77
C GLY A 339 24.12 28.46 30.21
N ASN A 340 24.33 27.40 31.00
CA ASN A 340 24.11 26.03 30.52
C ASN A 340 22.61 25.67 30.49
N ILE A 341 22.18 24.85 29.54
CA ILE A 341 20.81 24.35 29.40
C ILE A 341 20.85 22.82 29.28
N GLY A 342 20.17 22.08 30.16
CA GLY A 342 20.09 20.62 30.18
C GLY A 342 20.65 20.00 31.45
N PHE A 343 21.38 18.88 31.36
CA PHE A 343 21.75 18.07 32.53
C PHE A 343 23.27 17.88 32.65
N PHE A 344 23.82 18.01 33.86
CA PHE A 344 25.22 17.70 34.18
C PHE A 344 26.30 18.40 33.33
N ASN A 345 25.99 19.53 32.69
CA ASN A 345 26.97 20.26 31.90
C ASN A 345 27.94 21.02 32.82
N THR A 346 29.23 21.05 32.51
CA THR A 346 30.27 21.76 33.27
C THR A 346 31.03 22.74 32.39
N GLY A 347 31.02 24.03 32.71
CA GLY A 347 31.60 25.12 31.91
C GLY A 347 30.52 26.11 31.47
N ASP A 348 30.68 26.78 30.34
CA ASP A 348 29.86 27.95 30.01
C ASP A 348 29.07 27.80 28.70
N TYR A 349 27.79 28.20 28.71
CA TYR A 349 26.88 28.24 27.56
C TYR A 349 26.67 26.91 26.82
N ASN A 350 26.76 25.77 27.52
CA ASN A 350 26.51 24.46 26.93
C ASN A 350 25.00 24.13 26.88
N VAL A 351 24.55 23.46 25.82
CA VAL A 351 23.15 23.03 25.65
C VAL A 351 23.10 21.52 25.44
N GLY A 352 22.61 20.76 26.41
CA GLY A 352 22.33 19.33 26.31
C GLY A 352 22.73 18.55 27.57
N ILE A 353 23.39 17.41 27.43
CA ILE A 353 23.66 16.49 28.55
C ILE A 353 25.16 16.26 28.67
N ASP A 354 25.72 16.38 29.89
CA ASP A 354 27.09 15.96 30.22
C ASP A 354 28.19 16.63 29.38
N ASN A 355 27.92 17.83 28.82
CA ASN A 355 28.94 18.55 28.08
C ASN A 355 29.91 19.25 29.03
N VAL A 356 31.20 19.25 28.71
CA VAL A 356 32.26 19.88 29.49
C VAL A 356 33.00 20.89 28.61
N GLY A 357 33.15 22.13 29.05
CA GLY A 357 33.83 23.19 28.27
C GLY A 357 32.93 24.39 27.99
N SER A 358 33.22 25.11 26.90
CA SER A 358 32.40 26.23 26.45
C SER A 358 31.64 25.92 25.15
N LEU A 359 30.40 26.42 25.07
CA LEU A 359 29.58 26.48 23.85
C LEU A 359 29.41 25.14 23.11
N ASN A 360 29.17 24.07 23.86
CA ASN A 360 28.85 22.75 23.32
C ASN A 360 27.33 22.57 23.16
N PHE A 361 26.90 21.84 22.13
CA PHE A 361 25.50 21.52 21.86
C PHE A 361 25.34 20.01 21.66
N GLY A 362 24.56 19.34 22.50
CA GLY A 362 24.27 17.90 22.40
C GLY A 362 24.73 17.11 23.63
N ILE A 363 25.36 15.94 23.46
CA ILE A 363 25.60 14.98 24.56
C ILE A 363 27.09 14.68 24.73
N SER A 364 27.62 14.78 25.95
CA SER A 364 28.98 14.40 26.32
C SER A 364 30.09 14.99 25.45
N ASN A 365 29.89 16.21 24.91
CA ASN A 365 30.96 16.90 24.20
C ASN A 365 31.94 17.54 25.20
N LEU A 366 33.23 17.42 24.93
CA LEU A 366 34.33 18.00 25.69
C LEU A 366 35.03 19.06 24.85
N SER A 367 35.16 20.28 25.36
CA SER A 367 35.92 21.37 24.75
C SER A 367 36.74 22.11 25.82
N PRO A 368 37.79 22.86 25.44
CA PRO A 368 38.40 23.84 26.33
C PRO A 368 37.38 24.92 26.73
N ASN A 369 37.59 25.55 27.90
CA ASN A 369 36.86 26.77 28.24
C ASN A 369 37.44 27.94 27.44
N PHE A 370 36.58 28.69 26.74
CA PHE A 370 36.96 29.89 26.01
C PHE A 370 35.93 31.02 26.22
N PRO A 371 36.34 32.30 26.12
CA PRO A 371 35.42 33.41 26.22
C PRO A 371 34.35 33.34 25.13
N VAL A 372 33.07 33.42 25.54
CA VAL A 372 31.93 33.45 24.63
C VAL A 372 31.44 34.90 24.51
N ASP A 373 31.45 35.44 23.30
CA ASP A 373 30.70 36.64 22.95
C ASP A 373 29.34 36.21 22.38
N PRO A 374 28.23 36.40 23.13
CA PRO A 374 26.90 35.97 22.69
C PRO A 374 26.43 36.66 21.41
N ASP A 375 26.96 37.85 21.09
CA ASP A 375 26.55 38.65 19.94
C ASP A 375 27.37 38.34 18.68
N ASN A 376 28.49 37.62 18.81
CA ASN A 376 29.36 37.28 17.70
C ASN A 376 30.12 35.95 17.92
N ILE A 377 29.44 34.84 17.70
CA ILE A 377 30.01 33.50 17.84
C ILE A 377 30.92 33.20 16.64
N THR A 378 32.24 33.16 16.88
CA THR A 378 33.24 32.78 15.86
C THR A 378 33.85 31.40 16.08
N THR A 379 33.71 30.84 17.28
CA THR A 379 34.25 29.53 17.68
C THR A 379 33.25 28.84 18.61
N PHE A 380 33.10 27.53 18.49
CA PHE A 380 32.26 26.71 19.36
C PHE A 380 33.01 25.44 19.77
N GLY A 381 32.50 24.72 20.78
CA GLY A 381 33.09 23.47 21.23
C GLY A 381 32.76 22.32 20.28
N GLY A 382 31.76 21.52 20.63
CA GLY A 382 31.22 20.47 19.78
C GLY A 382 29.71 20.61 19.58
N PHE A 383 29.21 20.26 18.40
CA PHE A 383 27.79 20.09 18.11
C PHE A 383 27.52 18.62 17.79
N GLY A 384 26.71 17.93 18.59
CA GLY A 384 26.36 16.51 18.43
C GLY A 384 26.73 15.68 19.66
N ILE A 385 27.38 14.52 19.49
CA ILE A 385 27.56 13.53 20.58
C ILE A 385 29.04 13.19 20.77
N GLY A 386 29.59 13.33 21.97
CA GLY A 386 30.90 12.76 22.32
C GLY A 386 32.10 13.41 21.62
N ASN A 387 31.97 14.62 21.07
CA ASN A 387 33.08 15.31 20.43
C ASN A 387 34.09 15.80 21.47
N ASN A 388 35.39 15.84 21.15
CA ASN A 388 36.47 16.27 22.02
C ASN A 388 37.38 17.28 21.30
N GLY A 389 37.28 18.56 21.63
CA GLY A 389 38.07 19.65 21.07
C GLY A 389 37.19 20.83 20.65
N LEU A 390 37.53 21.49 19.52
CA LEU A 390 36.86 22.71 19.06
C LEU A 390 36.26 22.55 17.66
N GLU A 391 35.18 23.26 17.38
CA GLU A 391 34.54 23.39 16.08
C GLU A 391 34.19 22.04 15.42
N ASN A 392 33.85 21.03 16.24
CA ASN A 392 33.51 19.68 15.75
C ASN A 392 31.99 19.51 15.60
N LEU A 393 31.54 18.99 14.46
CA LEU A 393 30.13 18.72 14.16
C LEU A 393 29.91 17.22 13.92
N GLY A 394 28.97 16.62 14.65
CA GLY A 394 28.59 15.20 14.54
C GLY A 394 28.97 14.39 15.79
N GLY A 395 29.59 13.21 15.62
CA GLY A 395 29.74 12.22 16.71
C GLY A 395 31.16 11.73 16.97
N TRP A 396 31.64 11.69 18.22
CA TRP A 396 32.93 11.10 18.62
C TRP A 396 34.15 11.65 17.86
N ASN A 397 34.12 12.90 17.40
CA ASN A 397 35.27 13.51 16.75
C ASN A 397 36.27 14.00 17.80
N THR A 398 37.58 13.92 17.53
CA THR A 398 38.65 14.43 18.40
C THR A 398 39.54 15.41 17.64
N GLY A 399 39.88 16.56 18.22
CA GLY A 399 40.69 17.59 17.57
C GLY A 399 39.88 18.81 17.17
N MET A 400 40.13 19.39 15.99
CA MET A 400 39.51 20.65 15.58
C MET A 400 38.88 20.60 14.19
N ASN A 401 37.77 21.31 13.98
CA ASN A 401 37.16 21.52 12.67
C ASN A 401 36.71 20.24 11.94
N ASN A 402 36.35 19.18 12.68
CA ASN A 402 35.93 17.93 12.08
C ASN A 402 34.40 17.86 11.91
N VAL A 403 33.94 17.33 10.78
CA VAL A 403 32.51 17.15 10.47
C VAL A 403 32.22 15.68 10.18
N GLY A 404 31.20 15.11 10.80
CA GLY A 404 30.81 13.69 10.65
C GLY A 404 31.09 12.90 11.92
N ALA A 405 31.62 11.67 11.85
CA ALA A 405 31.80 10.86 13.05
C ALA A 405 33.12 10.09 13.17
N GLY A 406 33.68 10.03 14.37
CA GLY A 406 34.88 9.27 14.69
C GLY A 406 36.17 9.82 14.06
N ASN A 407 36.17 11.08 13.61
CA ASN A 407 37.36 11.68 13.01
C ASN A 407 38.35 12.13 14.10
N SER A 408 39.66 12.03 13.83
CA SER A 408 40.73 12.43 14.75
C SER A 408 41.73 13.35 14.04
N GLY A 409 41.90 14.58 14.52
CA GLY A 409 42.85 15.55 13.98
C GLY A 409 42.19 16.86 13.55
N ILE A 410 42.60 17.41 12.40
CA ILE A 410 42.22 18.78 11.98
C ILE A 410 41.50 18.76 10.63
N PHE A 411 40.34 19.41 10.55
CA PHE A 411 39.62 19.67 9.29
C PHE A 411 39.24 18.38 8.51
N ASN A 412 38.78 17.34 9.20
CA ASN A 412 38.34 16.11 8.53
C ASN A 412 36.83 16.07 8.34
N ILE A 413 36.36 15.67 7.16
CA ILE A 413 34.95 15.56 6.81
C ILE A 413 34.61 14.09 6.48
N GLY A 414 33.60 13.54 7.14
CA GLY A 414 33.12 12.17 6.91
C GLY A 414 33.29 11.27 8.14
N PHE A 415 33.75 10.04 7.96
CA PHE A 415 33.74 9.03 9.04
C PHE A 415 35.10 8.39 9.27
N GLY A 416 35.56 8.36 10.52
CA GLY A 416 36.74 7.59 10.93
C GLY A 416 38.07 8.06 10.35
N ASN A 417 38.17 9.29 9.86
CA ASN A 417 39.41 9.79 9.28
C ASN A 417 40.41 10.19 10.39
N THR A 418 41.71 9.99 10.17
CA THR A 418 42.77 10.39 11.09
C THR A 418 43.81 11.24 10.38
N GLY A 419 44.15 12.41 10.93
CA GLY A 419 45.15 13.33 10.36
C GLY A 419 44.58 14.71 10.05
N SER A 420 45.03 15.30 8.95
CA SER A 420 44.64 16.65 8.52
C SER A 420 43.98 16.64 7.14
N ALA A 421 42.90 17.42 6.99
CA ALA A 421 42.24 17.69 5.71
C ALA A 421 41.84 16.43 4.89
N ASN A 422 41.26 15.43 5.57
CA ASN A 422 40.71 14.24 4.93
C ASN A 422 39.23 14.39 4.65
N ILE A 423 38.76 13.93 3.49
CA ILE A 423 37.34 13.93 3.10
C ILE A 423 36.93 12.51 2.69
N GLY A 424 35.97 11.93 3.40
CA GLY A 424 35.41 10.60 3.12
C GLY A 424 35.48 9.65 4.31
N PHE A 425 35.88 8.39 4.08
CA PHE A 425 35.77 7.32 5.06
C PHE A 425 37.12 6.67 5.36
N GLY A 426 37.55 6.66 6.61
CA GLY A 426 38.70 5.88 7.08
C GLY A 426 40.04 6.27 6.46
N ASN A 427 40.19 7.51 5.97
CA ASN A 427 41.47 7.97 5.43
C ASN A 427 42.44 8.27 6.58
N LEU A 428 43.71 7.92 6.38
CA LEU A 428 44.82 8.18 7.29
C LEU A 428 45.84 9.09 6.62
N SER A 429 46.12 10.24 7.22
CA SER A 429 47.17 11.15 6.76
C SER A 429 48.07 11.58 7.92
N PRO A 430 49.29 12.08 7.63
CA PRO A 430 50.05 12.87 8.59
C PRO A 430 49.24 14.08 9.08
N THR A 431 49.57 14.60 10.26
CA THR A 431 49.06 15.87 10.76
C THR A 431 49.90 17.02 10.21
N PHE A 432 49.25 17.99 9.58
CA PHE A 432 49.86 19.21 9.06
C PHE A 432 48.93 20.43 9.29
N PRO A 433 49.50 21.65 9.31
CA PRO A 433 48.69 22.87 9.42
C PRO A 433 47.75 23.02 8.22
N VAL A 434 46.48 23.33 8.49
CA VAL A 434 45.47 23.57 7.46
C VAL A 434 45.09 25.05 7.51
N ASP A 435 45.19 25.73 6.37
CA ASP A 435 44.53 27.02 6.15
C ASP A 435 43.18 26.76 5.46
N PRO A 436 42.04 26.92 6.16
CA PRO A 436 40.72 26.67 5.60
C PRO A 436 40.38 27.56 4.39
N ASN A 437 41.06 28.71 4.24
CA ASN A 437 40.81 29.66 3.16
C ASN A 437 41.69 29.43 1.92
N ASN A 438 42.70 28.55 2.02
CA ASN A 438 43.61 28.25 0.93
C ASN A 438 44.21 26.83 1.09
N LEU A 439 43.39 25.82 0.80
CA LEU A 439 43.79 24.42 0.91
C LEU A 439 44.66 23.99 -0.28
N THR A 440 45.98 24.15 -0.17
CA THR A 440 46.94 23.71 -1.20
C THR A 440 47.39 22.27 -1.05
N THR A 441 47.12 21.65 0.10
CA THR A 441 47.54 20.29 0.46
C THR A 441 46.39 19.62 1.22
N PHE A 442 46.04 18.39 0.84
CA PHE A 442 44.98 17.62 1.50
C PHE A 442 45.50 16.22 1.85
N GLY A 443 44.86 15.55 2.81
CA GLY A 443 45.22 14.20 3.23
C GLY A 443 44.77 13.16 2.21
N GLY A 444 43.56 12.65 2.38
CA GLY A 444 42.91 11.74 1.44
C GLY A 444 41.51 12.20 1.08
N PHE A 445 41.14 12.02 -0.19
CA PHE A 445 39.77 12.16 -0.68
C PHE A 445 39.25 10.78 -1.09
N GLY A 446 38.17 10.29 -0.46
CA GLY A 446 37.56 8.99 -0.76
C GLY A 446 37.60 8.01 0.41
N ILE A 447 37.94 6.75 0.19
CA ILE A 447 37.81 5.67 1.19
C ILE A 447 39.16 5.02 1.46
N GLY A 448 39.58 4.94 2.73
CA GLY A 448 40.68 4.10 3.17
C GLY A 448 42.06 4.47 2.61
N ASN A 449 42.25 5.71 2.13
CA ASN A 449 43.56 6.14 1.63
C ASN A 449 44.53 6.36 2.79
N ASN A 450 45.80 6.03 2.59
CA ASN A 450 46.87 6.18 3.57
C ASN A 450 48.03 7.02 3.01
N GLY A 451 48.22 8.23 3.52
CA GLY A 451 49.28 9.14 3.11
C GLY A 451 48.76 10.55 2.77
N LEU A 452 49.29 11.16 1.71
CA LEU A 452 49.04 12.57 1.38
C LEU A 452 48.53 12.71 -0.07
N GLU A 453 47.62 13.63 -0.34
CA GLU A 453 47.10 13.96 -1.68
C GLU A 453 46.55 12.75 -2.47
N ASN A 454 46.06 11.73 -1.78
CA ASN A 454 45.50 10.53 -2.43
C ASN A 454 44.01 10.71 -2.71
N ALA A 455 43.56 10.39 -3.93
CA ALA A 455 42.16 10.46 -4.35
C ALA A 455 41.63 9.11 -4.85
N GLY A 456 40.61 8.59 -4.17
CA GLY A 456 39.88 7.38 -4.53
C GLY A 456 39.80 6.37 -3.39
N LEU A 457 40.06 5.09 -3.68
CA LEU A 457 39.86 3.96 -2.77
C LEU A 457 41.19 3.27 -2.44
N PHE A 458 41.53 3.15 -1.16
CA PHE A 458 42.63 2.33 -0.64
C PHE A 458 44.01 2.62 -1.24
N ASN A 459 44.27 3.85 -1.67
CA ASN A 459 45.59 4.22 -2.17
C ASN A 459 46.57 4.45 -1.00
N THR A 460 47.82 4.02 -1.16
CA THR A 460 48.88 4.19 -0.16
C THR A 460 50.06 4.97 -0.75
N GLY A 461 50.51 6.02 -0.06
CA GLY A 461 51.65 6.86 -0.48
C GLY A 461 51.25 8.31 -0.75
N THR A 462 51.75 8.93 -1.82
CA THR A 462 51.57 10.37 -2.07
C THR A 462 51.06 10.66 -3.48
N GLY A 463 50.02 11.47 -3.61
CA GLY A 463 49.56 11.99 -4.91
C GLY A 463 48.95 10.95 -5.84
N ASN A 464 48.48 9.81 -5.32
CA ASN A 464 47.88 8.77 -6.14
C ASN A 464 46.44 9.11 -6.47
N THR A 465 46.08 9.00 -7.75
CA THR A 465 44.78 9.42 -8.30
C THR A 465 44.27 8.41 -9.33
N GLY A 466 43.09 8.65 -9.89
CA GLY A 466 42.54 7.85 -10.98
C GLY A 466 43.14 8.24 -12.33
N PHE A 467 42.42 7.96 -13.42
CA PHE A 467 42.95 8.23 -14.77
C PHE A 467 43.00 9.72 -15.10
N ALA A 468 44.04 10.13 -15.83
CA ALA A 468 44.39 11.51 -16.19
C ALA A 468 43.30 12.34 -16.91
N LEU A 469 42.18 11.74 -17.34
CA LEU A 469 41.19 12.37 -18.20
C LEU A 469 39.77 12.29 -17.60
N GLY A 470 39.20 13.45 -17.31
CA GLY A 470 37.79 13.61 -16.99
C GLY A 470 37.40 13.20 -15.55
N PRO A 471 36.15 12.73 -15.34
CA PRO A 471 35.60 12.44 -14.00
C PRO A 471 36.30 11.27 -13.30
N LEU A 472 37.11 10.50 -14.03
CA LEU A 472 37.84 9.35 -13.50
C LEU A 472 39.10 9.75 -12.72
N THR A 473 39.49 11.03 -12.71
CA THR A 473 40.67 11.52 -11.98
C THR A 473 40.56 11.32 -10.46
N LEU A 474 39.34 11.31 -9.90
CA LEU A 474 39.11 11.07 -8.47
C LEU A 474 38.93 9.58 -8.12
N LEU A 475 39.00 8.67 -9.10
CA LEU A 475 38.73 7.24 -8.93
C LEU A 475 40.01 6.39 -9.02
N GLY A 476 41.04 6.77 -8.25
CA GLY A 476 42.23 5.92 -8.09
C GLY A 476 41.93 4.76 -7.16
N VAL A 477 42.26 3.52 -7.53
CA VAL A 477 41.95 2.36 -6.67
C VAL A 477 43.22 1.58 -6.39
N GLY A 478 43.58 1.40 -5.13
CA GLY A 478 44.63 0.48 -4.69
C GLY A 478 46.02 0.78 -5.25
N ASN A 479 46.32 2.03 -5.59
CA ASN A 479 47.67 2.42 -6.02
C ASN A 479 48.61 2.52 -4.81
N GLU A 480 49.84 2.04 -4.96
CA GLU A 480 50.88 2.06 -3.93
C GLU A 480 52.14 2.76 -4.46
N GLY A 481 52.55 3.85 -3.79
CA GLY A 481 53.75 4.63 -4.13
C GLY A 481 53.45 6.11 -4.38
N THR A 482 54.16 6.75 -5.32
CA THR A 482 54.02 8.20 -5.56
C THR A 482 53.47 8.53 -6.95
N PHE A 483 52.50 9.44 -7.02
CA PHE A 483 51.95 10.01 -8.26
C PHE A 483 51.44 9.00 -9.30
N ASN A 484 50.93 7.86 -8.87
CA ASN A 484 50.29 6.91 -9.78
C ASN A 484 48.89 7.39 -10.19
N GLN A 485 48.51 7.13 -11.44
CA GLN A 485 47.23 7.48 -12.04
C GLN A 485 46.56 6.23 -12.63
N GLY A 486 45.45 5.81 -12.03
CA GLY A 486 44.66 4.67 -12.51
C GLY A 486 44.38 3.65 -11.41
N LEU A 487 44.53 2.36 -11.70
CA LEU A 487 44.06 1.26 -10.84
C LEU A 487 45.19 0.27 -10.53
N PHE A 488 45.40 -0.05 -9.26
CA PHE A 488 46.27 -1.11 -8.77
C PHE A 488 47.73 -1.02 -9.23
N ASN A 489 48.26 0.20 -9.40
CA ASN A 489 49.65 0.40 -9.78
C ASN A 489 50.57 0.37 -8.54
N THR A 490 51.70 -0.31 -8.64
CA THR A 490 52.73 -0.39 -7.59
C THR A 490 54.04 0.21 -8.12
N GLY A 491 54.53 1.26 -7.46
CA GLY A 491 55.74 2.01 -7.84
C GLY A 491 55.44 3.51 -8.00
N ASN A 492 56.19 4.23 -8.84
CA ASN A 492 56.11 5.69 -8.94
C ASN A 492 55.77 6.17 -10.35
N HIS A 493 54.91 7.21 -10.46
CA HIS A 493 54.58 7.91 -11.70
C HIS A 493 53.99 7.02 -12.82
N ASN A 494 53.27 5.97 -12.46
CA ASN A 494 52.63 5.09 -13.44
C ASN A 494 51.27 5.63 -13.89
N ILE A 495 50.90 5.43 -15.17
CA ILE A 495 49.59 5.79 -15.72
C ILE A 495 48.98 4.55 -16.36
N GLY A 496 48.01 3.90 -15.69
CA GLY A 496 47.48 2.65 -16.20
C GLY A 496 46.75 1.76 -15.20
N ILE A 497 46.68 0.47 -15.53
CA ILE A 497 46.03 -0.56 -14.71
C ILE A 497 47.04 -1.66 -14.39
N GLY A 498 47.24 -1.99 -13.12
CA GLY A 498 48.01 -3.16 -12.67
C GLY A 498 49.49 -3.11 -13.02
N LEU A 499 50.09 -1.92 -13.10
CA LEU A 499 51.51 -1.74 -13.44
C LEU A 499 52.39 -2.00 -12.22
N THR A 500 53.56 -2.60 -12.43
CA THR A 500 54.58 -2.81 -11.39
C THR A 500 55.93 -2.28 -11.88
N GLY A 501 56.42 -1.20 -11.28
CA GLY A 501 57.63 -0.49 -11.71
C GLY A 501 57.44 1.03 -11.65
N ASP A 502 58.37 1.80 -12.23
CA ASP A 502 58.33 3.26 -12.20
C ASP A 502 58.20 3.83 -13.63
N HIS A 503 57.45 4.93 -13.77
CA HIS A 503 57.26 5.69 -15.03
C HIS A 503 56.68 4.83 -16.18
N LEU A 504 55.73 3.95 -15.88
CA LEU A 504 55.11 3.08 -16.88
C LEU A 504 53.76 3.64 -17.36
N ILE A 505 53.45 3.43 -18.64
CA ILE A 505 52.13 3.74 -19.22
C ILE A 505 51.59 2.49 -19.91
N GLY A 506 50.40 2.01 -19.50
CA GLY A 506 49.77 0.83 -20.12
C GLY A 506 48.87 0.00 -19.19
N ILE A 507 48.81 -1.31 -19.43
CA ILE A 507 48.02 -2.28 -18.67
C ILE A 507 48.85 -3.54 -18.35
N GLY A 508 49.08 -3.83 -17.07
CA GLY A 508 49.80 -5.02 -16.61
C GLY A 508 51.16 -5.22 -17.29
N PRO A 509 51.43 -6.40 -17.89
CA PRO A 509 52.69 -6.66 -18.61
C PRO A 509 52.80 -5.92 -19.96
N LEU A 510 51.72 -5.29 -20.45
CA LEU A 510 51.70 -4.51 -21.67
C LEU A 510 51.82 -3.02 -21.32
N HIS A 511 53.06 -2.56 -21.18
CA HIS A 511 53.38 -1.18 -20.85
C HIS A 511 54.61 -0.69 -21.61
N VAL A 512 54.77 0.63 -21.67
CA VAL A 512 55.98 1.29 -22.14
C VAL A 512 56.51 2.21 -21.05
N GLU A 513 57.82 2.41 -21.01
CA GLU A 513 58.40 3.50 -20.22
C GLU A 513 57.93 4.84 -20.80
N GLN A 514 57.50 5.76 -19.94
CA GLN A 514 56.97 7.08 -20.28
C GLN A 514 57.93 7.89 -21.18
N GLY A 515 59.25 7.64 -21.10
CA GLY A 515 60.27 8.24 -21.97
C GLY A 515 60.39 7.59 -23.36
N ALA A 516 60.02 6.32 -23.51
CA ALA A 516 60.12 5.56 -24.76
C ALA A 516 59.14 6.04 -25.84
N LEU A 517 58.08 6.77 -25.47
CA LEU A 517 57.11 7.34 -26.41
C LEU A 517 57.77 8.41 -27.33
N SER A 518 58.76 9.15 -26.81
CA SER A 518 59.52 10.14 -27.59
C SER A 518 60.57 9.51 -28.51
N ALA A 519 61.16 8.38 -28.08
CA ALA A 519 62.11 7.60 -28.88
C ALA A 519 61.41 6.78 -29.98
N ALA A 520 60.21 6.26 -29.69
CA ALA A 520 59.36 5.54 -30.64
C ALA A 520 58.88 6.44 -31.79
N ALA A 521 58.67 7.74 -31.55
CA ALA A 521 58.35 8.71 -32.60
C ALA A 521 59.50 8.95 -33.60
N THR A 522 60.76 8.71 -33.20
CA THR A 522 61.94 8.93 -34.05
C THR A 522 62.38 7.66 -34.80
N ALA A 523 62.03 6.47 -34.29
CA ALA A 523 62.36 5.19 -34.91
C ALA A 523 61.38 4.75 -36.05
N ALA A 524 60.32 5.52 -36.31
CA ALA A 524 59.22 5.20 -37.21
C ALA A 524 59.52 5.38 -38.73
N ALA A 525 60.74 5.07 -39.18
CA ALA A 525 61.17 5.26 -40.58
C ALA A 525 61.72 4.01 -41.29
N GLY A 526 61.49 2.81 -40.76
CA GLY A 526 62.01 1.59 -41.40
C GLY A 526 61.23 0.33 -41.05
N ASP A 527 60.43 -0.10 -42.02
CA ASP A 527 59.67 -1.36 -42.09
C ASP A 527 58.33 -1.40 -41.34
N PHE A 528 57.38 -2.14 -41.92
CA PHE A 528 56.00 -2.34 -41.49
C PHE A 528 55.85 -2.36 -39.95
N ILE A 529 55.35 -1.24 -39.42
CA ILE A 529 55.28 -0.88 -37.99
C ILE A 529 54.88 -2.08 -37.13
N GLY A 530 55.73 -2.49 -36.18
CA GLY A 530 55.33 -3.20 -34.95
C GLY A 530 54.81 -4.63 -35.06
N ASN A 531 54.97 -5.32 -36.19
CA ASN A 531 54.54 -6.72 -36.29
C ASN A 531 55.56 -7.68 -35.64
N MET A 532 55.14 -8.52 -34.69
CA MET A 532 55.94 -9.56 -34.04
C MET A 532 55.38 -10.93 -34.39
N GLY A 533 56.16 -11.79 -35.07
CA GLY A 533 55.74 -13.11 -35.54
C GLY A 533 55.67 -13.23 -37.07
N SER A 534 55.22 -14.37 -37.60
CA SER A 534 55.34 -14.70 -39.04
C SER A 534 54.04 -14.53 -39.82
N GLY A 535 54.11 -14.05 -41.07
CA GLY A 535 52.95 -13.97 -41.97
C GLY A 535 51.93 -12.86 -41.66
N ASN A 536 52.31 -11.84 -40.89
CA ASN A 536 51.44 -10.70 -40.59
C ASN A 536 51.44 -9.66 -41.73
N LEU A 537 50.27 -9.13 -42.09
CA LEU A 537 50.07 -8.09 -43.11
C LEU A 537 49.41 -6.85 -42.47
N GLY A 538 50.13 -5.72 -42.39
CA GLY A 538 49.65 -4.46 -41.80
C GLY A 538 50.56 -3.97 -40.67
N PHE A 539 50.03 -3.39 -39.59
CA PHE A 539 50.85 -2.75 -38.54
C PHE A 539 50.46 -3.12 -37.09
N GLY A 540 51.42 -3.30 -36.19
CA GLY A 540 51.21 -3.51 -34.76
C GLY A 540 50.64 -4.89 -34.37
N ASN A 541 50.81 -5.90 -35.22
CA ASN A 541 50.27 -7.25 -34.99
C ASN A 541 51.26 -8.15 -34.24
N ILE A 542 50.85 -8.82 -33.16
CA ILE A 542 51.67 -9.75 -32.37
C ILE A 542 51.07 -11.16 -32.49
N GLY A 543 51.84 -12.13 -33.01
CA GLY A 543 51.42 -13.50 -33.36
C GLY A 543 51.65 -13.81 -34.84
N ASN A 544 50.99 -14.83 -35.40
CA ASN A 544 51.20 -15.28 -36.78
C ASN A 544 49.96 -15.11 -37.67
N GLY A 545 50.14 -14.82 -38.96
CA GLY A 545 49.06 -14.85 -39.95
C GLY A 545 47.98 -13.76 -39.83
N ASN A 546 48.23 -12.68 -39.07
CA ASN A 546 47.24 -11.62 -38.88
C ASN A 546 47.18 -10.66 -40.07
N ILE A 547 45.99 -10.18 -40.44
CA ILE A 547 45.76 -9.19 -41.50
C ILE A 547 45.06 -7.97 -40.91
N GLY A 548 45.64 -6.78 -41.07
CA GLY A 548 45.13 -5.51 -40.54
C GLY A 548 46.05 -4.94 -39.47
N ALA A 549 45.52 -4.36 -38.39
CA ALA A 549 46.38 -3.68 -37.43
C ALA A 549 46.02 -3.82 -35.94
N GLY A 550 47.05 -3.85 -35.09
CA GLY A 550 46.89 -3.92 -33.63
C GLY A 550 46.32 -5.26 -33.15
N ASN A 551 46.45 -6.34 -33.92
CA ASN A 551 45.93 -7.65 -33.52
C ASN A 551 46.95 -8.40 -32.64
N PHE A 552 46.49 -9.07 -31.59
CA PHE A 552 47.29 -9.95 -30.74
C PHE A 552 46.75 -11.39 -30.89
N GLY A 553 47.60 -12.41 -31.01
CA GLY A 553 47.20 -13.81 -31.30
C GLY A 553 47.41 -14.21 -32.77
N ASP A 554 46.90 -15.36 -33.19
CA ASP A 554 47.11 -15.90 -34.55
C ASP A 554 45.88 -15.70 -35.48
N ASN A 555 46.10 -15.66 -36.81
CA ASN A 555 45.11 -15.59 -37.91
C ASN A 555 43.93 -14.60 -37.76
N ASN A 556 44.11 -13.48 -37.04
CA ASN A 556 43.06 -12.47 -36.92
C ASN A 556 42.99 -11.59 -38.18
N TRP A 557 41.79 -11.26 -38.64
CA TRP A 557 41.57 -10.32 -39.74
C TRP A 557 40.78 -9.10 -39.28
N GLY A 558 41.43 -7.94 -39.23
CA GLY A 558 40.83 -6.64 -39.00
C GLY A 558 41.67 -5.80 -38.06
N PHE A 559 41.04 -5.07 -37.14
CA PHE A 559 41.76 -4.13 -36.27
C PHE A 559 41.51 -4.39 -34.79
N GLY A 560 42.57 -4.42 -33.99
CA GLY A 560 42.49 -4.46 -32.52
C GLY A 560 41.96 -5.76 -31.93
N ASN A 561 41.97 -6.88 -32.67
CA ASN A 561 41.49 -8.16 -32.14
C ASN A 561 42.55 -8.80 -31.23
N ILE A 562 42.14 -9.39 -30.10
CA ILE A 562 43.02 -10.03 -29.12
C ILE A 562 42.61 -11.50 -28.97
N GLY A 563 43.50 -12.41 -29.35
CA GLY A 563 43.31 -13.86 -29.42
C GLY A 563 43.78 -14.63 -28.18
N LEU A 564 43.19 -15.82 -27.96
CA LEU A 564 43.58 -16.83 -26.97
C LEU A 564 43.52 -18.25 -27.59
N LEU A 565 44.69 -18.89 -27.77
CA LEU A 565 44.88 -20.29 -28.19
C LEU A 565 44.17 -20.68 -29.52
N GLY A 566 44.84 -20.44 -30.65
CA GLY A 566 44.45 -20.95 -31.97
C GLY A 566 43.43 -20.06 -32.70
N ASP A 567 43.78 -18.79 -32.89
CA ASP A 567 42.82 -17.72 -33.16
C ASP A 567 42.51 -17.47 -34.64
N GLY A 568 41.43 -16.71 -34.85
CA GLY A 568 40.74 -16.51 -36.12
C GLY A 568 39.62 -15.48 -36.01
N ASN A 569 39.81 -14.41 -35.22
CA ASN A 569 38.79 -13.37 -35.08
C ASN A 569 38.75 -12.50 -36.34
N ILE A 570 37.55 -12.15 -36.80
CA ILE A 570 37.34 -11.31 -37.99
C ILE A 570 36.56 -10.07 -37.60
N GLY A 571 37.10 -8.88 -37.85
CA GLY A 571 36.47 -7.59 -37.61
C GLY A 571 37.25 -6.69 -36.67
N LEU A 572 36.57 -6.01 -35.75
CA LEU A 572 37.12 -4.90 -34.97
C LEU A 572 37.02 -5.15 -33.46
N GLY A 573 38.14 -5.15 -32.75
CA GLY A 573 38.16 -5.12 -31.28
C GLY A 573 37.61 -6.37 -30.59
N ASN A 574 37.60 -7.52 -31.26
CA ASN A 574 37.11 -8.76 -30.64
C ASN A 574 38.17 -9.36 -29.69
N PHE A 575 37.75 -9.91 -28.56
CA PHE A 575 38.61 -10.55 -27.56
C PHE A 575 38.23 -12.03 -27.39
N GLY A 576 39.20 -12.94 -27.44
CA GLY A 576 39.01 -14.40 -27.37
C GLY A 576 39.20 -15.08 -28.73
N ARG A 577 38.41 -16.09 -29.10
CA ARG A 577 38.69 -16.95 -30.29
C ARG A 577 37.50 -17.04 -31.24
N GLY A 578 37.73 -16.97 -32.54
CA GLY A 578 36.72 -17.29 -33.57
C GLY A 578 35.54 -16.32 -33.68
N ASN A 579 35.63 -15.14 -33.06
CA ASN A 579 34.55 -14.15 -33.11
C ASN A 579 34.54 -13.39 -34.44
N ILE A 580 33.36 -13.09 -34.98
CA ILE A 580 33.15 -12.33 -36.21
C ILE A 580 32.30 -11.09 -35.91
N GLY A 581 32.81 -9.89 -36.18
CA GLY A 581 32.11 -8.63 -36.02
C GLY A 581 32.85 -7.62 -35.17
N LEU A 582 32.18 -6.91 -34.26
CA LEU A 582 32.75 -5.78 -33.52
C LEU A 582 32.63 -5.97 -32.01
N GLY A 583 33.74 -5.92 -31.29
CA GLY A 583 33.75 -5.83 -29.82
C GLY A 583 33.19 -7.05 -29.11
N ASN A 584 33.18 -8.23 -29.74
CA ASN A 584 32.72 -9.44 -29.07
C ASN A 584 33.79 -9.97 -28.10
N PHE A 585 33.38 -10.49 -26.94
CA PHE A 585 34.25 -11.04 -25.91
C PHE A 585 33.93 -12.54 -25.69
N GLY A 586 34.91 -13.42 -25.76
CA GLY A 586 34.76 -14.87 -25.59
C GLY A 586 34.98 -15.66 -26.87
N PHE A 587 34.10 -16.62 -27.21
CA PHE A 587 34.38 -17.60 -28.28
C PHE A 587 33.25 -17.71 -29.31
N ASP A 588 33.58 -17.79 -30.61
CA ASP A 588 32.65 -18.12 -31.70
C ASP A 588 31.39 -17.24 -31.79
N ASN A 589 31.45 -15.98 -31.29
CA ASN A 589 30.33 -15.05 -31.37
C ASN A 589 30.29 -14.33 -32.74
N VAL A 590 29.10 -14.09 -33.28
CA VAL A 590 28.87 -13.38 -34.53
C VAL A 590 27.97 -12.16 -34.30
N GLY A 591 28.49 -10.95 -34.51
CA GLY A 591 27.73 -9.71 -34.42
C GLY A 591 28.46 -8.60 -33.65
N LEU A 592 27.74 -7.80 -32.85
CA LEU A 592 28.32 -6.66 -32.14
C LEU A 592 28.19 -6.80 -30.62
N GLY A 593 29.30 -6.69 -29.89
CA GLY A 593 29.31 -6.54 -28.43
C GLY A 593 28.76 -7.74 -27.66
N ASN A 594 28.77 -8.95 -28.22
CA ASN A 594 28.35 -10.15 -27.50
C ASN A 594 29.43 -10.62 -26.53
N GLU A 595 29.05 -11.11 -25.36
CA GLU A 595 29.92 -11.63 -24.32
C GLU A 595 29.59 -13.11 -24.04
N GLY A 596 30.59 -13.99 -24.04
CA GLY A 596 30.45 -15.43 -23.80
C GLY A 596 30.70 -16.26 -25.06
N ALA A 597 29.91 -17.30 -25.33
CA ALA A 597 30.22 -18.27 -26.39
C ALA A 597 29.08 -18.53 -27.39
N GLY A 598 29.35 -18.49 -28.70
CA GLY A 598 28.40 -18.93 -29.73
C GLY A 598 27.17 -18.04 -29.93
N ASN A 599 27.20 -16.77 -29.50
CA ASN A 599 26.07 -15.86 -29.63
C ASN A 599 25.99 -15.25 -31.05
N LEU A 600 24.78 -15.08 -31.58
CA LEU A 600 24.48 -14.40 -32.84
C LEU A 600 23.61 -13.15 -32.59
N GLY A 601 24.14 -11.95 -32.86
CA GLY A 601 23.38 -10.70 -32.81
C GLY A 601 24.08 -9.56 -32.08
N PHE A 602 23.38 -8.81 -31.24
CA PHE A 602 23.86 -7.55 -30.67
C PHE A 602 23.78 -7.54 -29.14
N GLY A 603 24.91 -7.40 -28.43
CA GLY A 603 24.90 -7.17 -26.98
C GLY A 603 24.36 -8.33 -26.15
N ASN A 604 24.45 -9.58 -26.63
CA ASN A 604 24.02 -10.75 -25.86
C ASN A 604 25.13 -11.18 -24.88
N SER A 605 24.81 -11.43 -23.61
CA SER A 605 25.73 -11.94 -22.58
C SER A 605 25.33 -13.36 -22.15
N GLY A 606 26.26 -14.31 -22.21
CA GLY A 606 26.08 -15.75 -21.96
C GLY A 606 26.42 -16.60 -23.19
N SER A 607 25.76 -17.75 -23.41
CA SER A 607 26.13 -18.69 -24.48
C SER A 607 24.96 -19.08 -25.40
N ASN A 608 25.23 -19.28 -26.70
CA ASN A 608 24.30 -19.73 -27.74
C ASN A 608 23.04 -18.86 -27.94
N ASN A 609 23.10 -17.58 -27.61
CA ASN A 609 21.94 -16.68 -27.76
C ASN A 609 21.79 -16.18 -29.20
N VAL A 610 20.56 -16.03 -29.69
CA VAL A 610 20.25 -15.45 -31.00
C VAL A 610 19.32 -14.24 -30.83
N GLY A 611 19.84 -13.02 -30.89
CA GLY A 611 19.03 -11.85 -30.55
C GLY A 611 19.75 -10.52 -30.29
N ILE A 612 19.08 -9.63 -29.58
CA ILE A 612 19.58 -8.29 -29.21
C ILE A 612 19.48 -8.12 -27.70
N GLY A 613 20.57 -7.98 -26.93
CA GLY A 613 20.54 -7.61 -25.51
C GLY A 613 20.15 -8.73 -24.55
N LEU A 614 20.24 -9.99 -24.97
CA LEU A 614 19.88 -11.16 -24.15
C LEU A 614 20.89 -11.38 -23.01
N GLN A 615 20.42 -11.84 -21.84
CA GLN A 615 21.26 -12.14 -20.67
C GLN A 615 20.93 -13.56 -20.17
N GLY A 616 21.83 -14.52 -20.38
CA GLY A 616 21.65 -15.94 -20.04
C GLY A 616 22.14 -16.88 -21.15
N ASN A 617 21.77 -18.15 -21.12
CA ASN A 617 22.19 -19.15 -22.13
C ASN A 617 20.99 -19.68 -22.95
N ASP A 618 21.24 -20.02 -24.20
CA ASP A 618 20.33 -20.66 -25.16
C ASP A 618 19.01 -19.88 -25.41
N GLN A 619 19.06 -18.55 -25.39
CA GLN A 619 17.90 -17.68 -25.60
C GLN A 619 17.74 -17.25 -27.07
N MET A 620 16.51 -17.02 -27.52
CA MET A 620 16.23 -16.37 -28.81
C MET A 620 15.23 -15.21 -28.62
N GLY A 621 15.57 -13.99 -29.07
CA GLY A 621 14.66 -12.83 -28.99
C GLY A 621 15.33 -11.46 -28.79
N ILE A 622 14.65 -10.58 -28.05
CA ILE A 622 15.13 -9.23 -27.69
C ILE A 622 15.20 -9.12 -26.16
N GLY A 623 16.32 -8.64 -25.67
CA GLY A 623 16.70 -8.36 -24.30
C GLY A 623 15.74 -7.43 -23.59
N PHE A 624 15.66 -7.59 -22.27
CA PHE A 624 14.63 -7.06 -21.36
C PHE A 624 13.27 -7.76 -21.43
N LEU A 625 12.97 -8.51 -22.49
CA LEU A 625 11.67 -9.18 -22.62
C LEU A 625 11.71 -10.64 -22.18
N ASN A 626 12.86 -11.32 -22.12
CA ASN A 626 12.94 -12.65 -21.50
C ASN A 626 13.91 -12.66 -20.31
N THR A 627 13.58 -13.38 -19.23
CA THR A 627 14.45 -13.58 -18.05
C THR A 627 14.53 -15.07 -17.71
N GLY A 628 15.73 -15.61 -17.45
CA GLY A 628 15.96 -17.05 -17.25
C GLY A 628 16.51 -17.75 -18.50
N THR A 629 16.88 -19.03 -18.41
CA THR A 629 17.63 -19.80 -19.42
C THR A 629 16.71 -20.58 -20.38
N GLY A 630 17.14 -20.80 -21.63
CA GLY A 630 16.41 -21.68 -22.57
C GLY A 630 15.03 -21.20 -23.05
N ASN A 631 14.70 -19.91 -22.86
CA ASN A 631 13.41 -19.36 -23.30
C ASN A 631 13.39 -19.04 -24.81
N PHE A 632 12.32 -19.45 -25.49
CA PHE A 632 12.04 -19.15 -26.89
C PHE A 632 10.78 -18.28 -27.03
N GLY A 633 10.92 -17.04 -27.54
CA GLY A 633 9.81 -16.12 -27.77
C GLY A 633 10.03 -14.74 -27.11
N LEU A 634 8.98 -14.10 -26.58
CA LEU A 634 9.07 -12.77 -25.93
C LEU A 634 8.26 -12.72 -24.63
N PHE A 635 8.67 -11.91 -23.66
CA PHE A 635 7.95 -11.70 -22.39
C PHE A 635 7.93 -12.93 -21.46
N ASN A 636 8.82 -13.90 -21.63
CA ASN A 636 8.88 -15.09 -20.77
C ASN A 636 9.81 -14.90 -19.56
N SER A 637 9.43 -15.42 -18.40
CA SER A 637 10.20 -15.37 -17.15
C SER A 637 10.32 -16.76 -16.52
N GLY A 638 11.52 -17.17 -16.08
CA GLY A 638 11.83 -18.54 -15.65
C GLY A 638 12.58 -19.31 -16.75
N ASP A 639 12.69 -20.64 -16.65
CA ASP A 639 13.52 -21.44 -17.56
C ASP A 639 12.70 -22.24 -18.60
N ASN A 640 13.25 -22.47 -19.78
CA ASN A 640 12.74 -23.39 -20.81
C ASN A 640 11.30 -23.10 -21.30
N ASN A 641 10.83 -21.85 -21.24
CA ASN A 641 9.51 -21.50 -21.74
C ASN A 641 9.51 -21.26 -23.25
N VAL A 642 8.45 -21.68 -23.94
CA VAL A 642 8.24 -21.47 -25.37
C VAL A 642 6.95 -20.70 -25.60
N GLY A 643 7.02 -19.52 -26.21
CA GLY A 643 5.88 -18.70 -26.59
C GLY A 643 5.94 -17.28 -26.01
N PHE A 644 4.83 -16.78 -25.45
CA PHE A 644 4.74 -15.39 -24.99
C PHE A 644 4.19 -15.25 -23.57
N PHE A 645 4.72 -14.32 -22.79
CA PHE A 645 4.18 -13.96 -21.46
C PHE A 645 4.13 -15.12 -20.46
N ASN A 646 4.89 -16.21 -20.65
CA ASN A 646 4.89 -17.32 -19.70
C ASN A 646 5.78 -17.01 -18.49
N SER A 647 5.41 -17.49 -17.31
CA SER A 647 6.14 -17.31 -16.06
C SER A 647 6.32 -18.64 -15.32
N GLY A 648 7.52 -18.95 -14.83
CA GLY A 648 7.88 -20.26 -14.24
C GLY A 648 8.62 -21.13 -15.26
N ASP A 649 8.62 -22.45 -15.11
CA ASP A 649 9.54 -23.31 -15.88
C ASP A 649 8.84 -24.25 -16.87
N GLY A 650 9.36 -24.38 -18.09
CA GLY A 650 8.96 -25.40 -19.06
C GLY A 650 7.57 -25.22 -19.67
N ASN A 651 7.00 -24.00 -19.65
CA ASN A 651 5.66 -23.76 -20.19
C ASN A 651 5.69 -23.61 -21.73
N PHE A 652 4.67 -24.13 -22.40
CA PHE A 652 4.48 -23.98 -23.85
C PHE A 652 3.16 -23.25 -24.15
N GLY A 653 3.22 -22.07 -24.75
CA GLY A 653 2.05 -21.31 -25.22
C GLY A 653 2.06 -19.85 -24.78
N ILE A 654 0.91 -19.33 -24.32
CA ILE A 654 0.76 -17.90 -24.00
C ILE A 654 0.23 -17.69 -22.59
N GLY A 655 0.93 -16.87 -21.80
CA GLY A 655 0.42 -16.38 -20.51
C GLY A 655 0.30 -17.45 -19.43
N ASN A 656 0.95 -18.61 -19.58
CA ASN A 656 0.90 -19.65 -18.54
C ASN A 656 1.81 -19.27 -17.37
N SER A 657 1.40 -19.62 -16.14
CA SER A 657 2.15 -19.35 -14.91
C SER A 657 2.35 -20.65 -14.09
N GLY A 658 3.57 -20.90 -13.63
CA GLY A 658 3.95 -22.13 -12.92
C GLY A 658 4.77 -23.06 -13.81
N ASP A 659 4.62 -24.38 -13.69
CA ASP A 659 5.56 -25.34 -14.30
C ASP A 659 4.89 -26.24 -15.35
N THR A 660 5.52 -26.42 -16.50
CA THR A 660 5.17 -27.43 -17.53
C THR A 660 3.73 -27.36 -18.04
N ASN A 661 3.12 -26.17 -18.02
CA ASN A 661 1.78 -25.98 -18.57
C ASN A 661 1.81 -25.82 -20.08
N THR A 662 0.81 -26.34 -20.78
CA THR A 662 0.65 -26.25 -22.24
C THR A 662 -0.66 -25.57 -22.60
N GLY A 663 -0.60 -24.49 -23.39
CA GLY A 663 -1.78 -23.78 -23.92
C GLY A 663 -1.84 -22.33 -23.50
N PHE A 664 -2.98 -21.87 -22.99
CA PHE A 664 -3.26 -20.44 -22.76
C PHE A 664 -3.68 -20.15 -21.33
N ALA A 665 -2.98 -19.23 -20.66
CA ALA A 665 -3.38 -18.69 -19.36
C ALA A 665 -3.64 -19.76 -18.27
N ASN A 666 -2.95 -20.90 -18.32
CA ASN A 666 -3.04 -21.90 -17.25
C ASN A 666 -2.14 -21.50 -16.08
N THR A 667 -2.56 -21.78 -14.85
CA THR A 667 -1.81 -21.51 -13.63
C THR A 667 -1.57 -22.80 -12.81
N GLY A 668 -0.37 -22.97 -12.26
CA GLY A 668 0.01 -24.15 -11.48
C GLY A 668 0.91 -25.12 -12.26
N LYS A 669 0.66 -26.44 -12.23
CA LYS A 669 1.58 -27.44 -12.81
C LYS A 669 0.91 -28.40 -13.79
N PHE A 670 1.59 -28.78 -14.87
CA PHE A 670 1.17 -29.84 -15.80
C PHE A 670 -0.24 -29.65 -16.41
N ASN A 671 -0.78 -28.43 -16.44
CA ASN A 671 -2.10 -28.21 -17.01
C ASN A 671 -2.02 -28.10 -18.54
N THR A 672 -2.99 -28.69 -19.23
CA THR A 672 -3.10 -28.61 -20.69
C THR A 672 -4.45 -28.02 -21.09
N GLY A 673 -4.43 -26.97 -21.91
CA GLY A 673 -5.63 -26.32 -22.44
C GLY A 673 -5.68 -24.83 -22.11
N THR A 674 -6.79 -24.33 -21.58
CA THR A 674 -6.98 -22.89 -21.37
C THR A 674 -7.52 -22.57 -19.99
N GLY A 675 -6.93 -21.60 -19.30
CA GLY A 675 -7.46 -21.03 -18.06
C GLY A 675 -7.60 -22.03 -16.90
N ASN A 676 -6.91 -23.17 -16.94
CA ASN A 676 -6.96 -24.14 -15.83
C ASN A 676 -6.06 -23.67 -14.68
N SER A 677 -6.47 -23.90 -13.44
CA SER A 677 -5.74 -23.53 -12.23
C SER A 677 -5.55 -24.72 -11.30
N GLY A 678 -4.31 -25.00 -10.91
CA GLY A 678 -3.92 -26.10 -10.01
C GLY A 678 -2.99 -27.10 -10.71
N ALA A 679 -3.16 -28.41 -10.51
CA ALA A 679 -2.22 -29.41 -11.04
C ALA A 679 -2.85 -30.49 -11.92
N GLY A 680 -2.31 -30.74 -13.10
CA GLY A 680 -2.64 -31.88 -13.96
C GLY A 680 -4.03 -31.82 -14.60
N ASN A 681 -4.62 -30.62 -14.77
CA ASN A 681 -5.91 -30.49 -15.41
C ASN A 681 -5.81 -30.50 -16.94
N PHE A 682 -6.82 -31.03 -17.62
CA PHE A 682 -6.94 -31.04 -19.08
C PHE A 682 -8.27 -30.39 -19.51
N GLY A 683 -8.22 -29.38 -20.39
CA GLY A 683 -9.42 -28.74 -20.96
C GLY A 683 -9.51 -27.24 -20.66
N LEU A 684 -10.68 -26.74 -20.27
CA LEU A 684 -10.96 -25.31 -20.10
C LEU A 684 -11.44 -24.98 -18.70
N ALA A 685 -10.82 -23.97 -18.09
CA ALA A 685 -11.29 -23.32 -16.85
C ALA A 685 -11.51 -24.26 -15.66
N ASN A 686 -10.79 -25.39 -15.60
CA ASN A 686 -10.85 -26.28 -14.44
C ASN A 686 -10.04 -25.71 -13.26
N ALA A 687 -10.51 -25.92 -12.03
CA ALA A 687 -9.87 -25.46 -10.81
C ALA A 687 -9.52 -26.64 -9.87
N SER A 688 -8.41 -26.51 -9.14
CA SER A 688 -7.79 -27.57 -8.33
C SER A 688 -7.11 -28.65 -9.20
N ASN A 689 -7.26 -29.95 -8.94
CA ASN A 689 -6.29 -30.95 -9.44
C ASN A 689 -6.94 -32.08 -10.25
N SER A 690 -6.23 -32.54 -11.28
CA SER A 690 -6.54 -33.73 -12.07
C SER A 690 -7.92 -33.74 -12.73
N ASN A 691 -8.51 -32.57 -12.99
CA ASN A 691 -9.80 -32.49 -13.64
C ASN A 691 -9.67 -32.51 -15.17
N MET A 692 -10.62 -33.14 -15.85
CA MET A 692 -10.69 -33.22 -17.31
C MET A 692 -12.02 -32.68 -17.84
N GLY A 693 -11.98 -31.71 -18.75
CA GLY A 693 -13.17 -31.14 -19.39
C GLY A 693 -13.31 -29.64 -19.15
N PHE A 694 -14.50 -29.19 -18.76
CA PHE A 694 -14.87 -27.77 -18.72
C PHE A 694 -15.36 -27.35 -17.33
N ALA A 695 -14.76 -26.31 -16.76
CA ALA A 695 -15.24 -25.62 -15.55
C ALA A 695 -15.48 -26.54 -14.34
N ASN A 696 -14.74 -27.64 -14.22
CA ASN A 696 -14.81 -28.50 -13.03
C ASN A 696 -14.01 -27.88 -11.88
N SER A 697 -14.46 -28.07 -10.64
CA SER A 697 -13.79 -27.58 -9.43
C SER A 697 -13.63 -28.70 -8.41
N GLY A 698 -12.40 -28.92 -7.93
CA GLY A 698 -12.06 -29.96 -6.96
C GLY A 698 -11.04 -30.95 -7.50
N LEU A 699 -11.18 -32.25 -7.18
CA LEU A 699 -10.16 -33.26 -7.49
C LEU A 699 -10.72 -34.33 -8.44
N GLY A 700 -10.02 -34.62 -9.54
CA GLY A 700 -10.28 -35.84 -10.34
C GLY A 700 -11.61 -35.88 -11.10
N ASN A 701 -12.28 -34.75 -11.28
CA ASN A 701 -13.58 -34.73 -11.96
C ASN A 701 -13.42 -34.78 -13.49
N MET A 702 -14.31 -35.49 -14.18
CA MET A 702 -14.34 -35.56 -15.64
C MET A 702 -15.71 -35.14 -16.19
N GLY A 703 -15.71 -34.16 -17.11
CA GLY A 703 -16.88 -33.66 -17.84
C GLY A 703 -17.08 -32.16 -17.67
N ILE A 704 -18.30 -31.69 -17.39
CA ILE A 704 -18.63 -30.26 -17.37
C ILE A 704 -19.18 -29.83 -16.00
N GLY A 705 -18.57 -28.84 -15.36
CA GLY A 705 -19.15 -28.12 -14.22
C GLY A 705 -19.34 -28.95 -12.96
N ASN A 706 -18.58 -30.04 -12.78
CA ASN A 706 -18.65 -30.83 -11.55
C ASN A 706 -17.94 -30.11 -10.40
N THR A 707 -18.45 -30.28 -9.18
CA THR A 707 -17.85 -29.77 -7.94
C THR A 707 -17.62 -30.89 -6.94
N GLY A 708 -16.44 -30.94 -6.31
CA GLY A 708 -16.06 -31.97 -5.33
C GLY A 708 -15.03 -32.97 -5.89
N GLN A 709 -15.16 -34.27 -5.61
CA GLN A 709 -14.12 -35.26 -5.95
C GLN A 709 -14.62 -36.40 -6.85
N ASP A 710 -13.80 -36.80 -7.82
CA ASP A 710 -13.97 -38.02 -8.65
C ASP A 710 -15.36 -38.17 -9.29
N ASN A 711 -16.00 -37.07 -9.67
CA ASN A 711 -17.28 -37.12 -10.38
C ASN A 711 -17.07 -37.29 -11.88
N PHE A 712 -17.86 -38.14 -12.51
CA PHE A 712 -17.86 -38.38 -13.95
C PHE A 712 -19.20 -38.00 -14.58
N GLY A 713 -19.19 -37.16 -15.61
CA GLY A 713 -20.37 -36.61 -16.28
C GLY A 713 -20.51 -35.11 -16.04
N ASN A 714 -21.72 -34.57 -15.90
CA ASN A 714 -21.92 -33.11 -15.87
C ASN A 714 -22.70 -32.63 -14.65
N LEU A 715 -22.28 -31.49 -14.10
CA LEU A 715 -23.00 -30.73 -13.07
C LEU A 715 -23.31 -31.55 -11.80
N ASN A 716 -22.44 -32.51 -11.47
CA ASN A 716 -22.52 -33.22 -10.18
C ASN A 716 -21.89 -32.38 -9.06
N ALA A 717 -22.44 -32.48 -7.86
CA ALA A 717 -21.92 -31.84 -6.65
C ALA A 717 -21.70 -32.87 -5.55
N GLY A 718 -20.50 -32.92 -4.98
CA GLY A 718 -20.10 -33.90 -3.96
C GLY A 718 -19.06 -34.88 -4.49
N ASN A 719 -19.09 -36.16 -4.07
CA ASN A 719 -17.98 -37.08 -4.34
C ASN A 719 -18.42 -38.38 -5.05
N ASN A 720 -17.60 -38.89 -5.97
CA ASN A 720 -17.75 -40.19 -6.60
C ASN A 720 -19.10 -40.41 -7.30
N ASN A 721 -19.70 -39.35 -7.84
CA ASN A 721 -20.94 -39.46 -8.61
C ASN A 721 -20.66 -39.76 -10.09
N THR A 722 -21.48 -40.61 -10.71
CA THR A 722 -21.40 -40.92 -12.15
C THR A 722 -22.73 -40.60 -12.84
N GLY A 723 -22.70 -39.85 -13.93
CA GLY A 723 -23.88 -39.36 -14.63
C GLY A 723 -24.01 -37.84 -14.50
N ASP A 724 -25.22 -37.29 -14.49
CA ASP A 724 -25.44 -35.84 -14.56
C ASP A 724 -26.36 -35.32 -13.44
N PHE A 725 -26.10 -34.11 -12.94
CA PHE A 725 -26.92 -33.41 -11.95
C PHE A 725 -27.12 -34.16 -10.63
N ASN A 726 -26.18 -35.01 -10.22
CA ASN A 726 -26.27 -35.70 -8.92
C ASN A 726 -25.64 -34.87 -7.79
N GLY A 727 -26.30 -34.81 -6.64
CA GLY A 727 -25.82 -34.17 -5.41
C GLY A 727 -25.58 -35.18 -4.28
N GLY A 728 -24.44 -35.09 -3.58
CA GLY A 728 -24.06 -35.97 -2.46
C GLY A 728 -22.93 -36.94 -2.84
N THR A 729 -22.91 -38.16 -2.29
CA THR A 729 -21.82 -39.13 -2.52
C THR A 729 -22.26 -40.44 -3.18
N ASN A 730 -21.43 -40.98 -4.08
CA ASN A 730 -21.59 -42.31 -4.67
C ASN A 730 -22.91 -42.53 -5.43
N ASN A 731 -23.47 -41.49 -6.04
CA ASN A 731 -24.68 -41.65 -6.85
C ASN A 731 -24.37 -42.01 -8.30
N THR A 732 -25.20 -42.84 -8.93
CA THR A 732 -25.11 -43.19 -10.35
C THR A 732 -26.42 -42.88 -11.07
N GLY A 733 -26.39 -42.11 -12.17
CA GLY A 733 -27.57 -41.78 -12.98
C GLY A 733 -27.83 -40.28 -13.10
N TRP A 734 -29.09 -39.84 -13.07
CA TRP A 734 -29.44 -38.42 -13.25
C TRP A 734 -30.29 -37.85 -12.13
N PHE A 735 -30.01 -36.60 -11.72
CA PHE A 735 -30.83 -35.85 -10.76
C PHE A 735 -31.02 -36.53 -9.39
N ASN A 736 -30.09 -37.37 -8.95
CA ASN A 736 -30.17 -37.97 -7.62
C ASN A 736 -29.59 -37.04 -6.55
N SER A 737 -30.21 -36.98 -5.37
CA SER A 737 -29.72 -36.19 -4.21
C SER A 737 -29.63 -37.06 -2.96
N GLY A 738 -28.52 -36.95 -2.23
CA GLY A 738 -28.19 -37.79 -1.07
C GLY A 738 -27.09 -38.79 -1.42
N ASN A 739 -27.01 -39.95 -0.76
CA ASN A 739 -25.86 -40.85 -0.89
C ASN A 739 -26.22 -42.25 -1.40
N ASN A 740 -25.34 -42.86 -2.19
CA ASN A 740 -25.47 -44.24 -2.70
C ASN A 740 -26.74 -44.52 -3.54
N ASN A 741 -27.27 -43.53 -4.25
CA ASN A 741 -28.45 -43.73 -5.08
C ASN A 741 -28.08 -44.17 -6.50
N THR A 742 -28.87 -45.03 -7.13
CA THR A 742 -28.72 -45.44 -8.54
C THR A 742 -30.02 -45.28 -9.31
N GLY A 743 -30.04 -44.48 -10.37
CA GLY A 743 -31.21 -44.29 -11.23
C GLY A 743 -31.54 -42.82 -11.47
N LEU A 744 -32.83 -42.43 -11.51
CA LEU A 744 -33.25 -41.07 -11.85
C LEU A 744 -34.11 -40.43 -10.75
N PHE A 745 -33.84 -39.16 -10.42
CA PHE A 745 -34.67 -38.35 -9.52
C PHE A 745 -34.88 -38.94 -8.11
N ASN A 746 -33.93 -39.73 -7.60
CA ASN A 746 -34.02 -40.25 -6.24
C ASN A 746 -33.54 -39.22 -5.21
N THR A 747 -34.22 -39.10 -4.08
CA THR A 747 -33.82 -38.30 -2.93
C THR A 747 -33.60 -39.17 -1.69
N GLY A 748 -32.68 -38.79 -0.81
CA GLY A 748 -32.32 -39.59 0.37
C GLY A 748 -31.17 -40.56 0.08
N ASN A 749 -31.08 -41.68 0.81
CA ASN A 749 -29.90 -42.56 0.77
C ASN A 749 -30.24 -44.00 0.35
N SER A 750 -29.35 -44.60 -0.43
CA SER A 750 -29.37 -46.01 -0.86
C SER A 750 -30.55 -46.41 -1.76
N ASN A 751 -31.15 -45.47 -2.50
CA ASN A 751 -32.26 -45.76 -3.40
C ASN A 751 -31.79 -46.30 -4.75
N THR A 752 -32.55 -47.21 -5.34
CA THR A 752 -32.37 -47.68 -6.72
C THR A 752 -33.66 -47.48 -7.53
N GLY A 753 -33.59 -47.08 -8.79
CA GLY A 753 -34.77 -46.86 -9.64
C GLY A 753 -35.14 -45.40 -9.86
N LEU A 754 -36.43 -45.07 -9.86
CA LEU A 754 -36.97 -43.78 -10.30
C LEU A 754 -37.81 -43.12 -9.20
N PHE A 755 -37.60 -41.83 -8.93
CA PHE A 755 -38.45 -41.01 -8.03
C PHE A 755 -38.62 -41.56 -6.59
N SER A 756 -37.62 -42.23 -6.02
CA SER A 756 -37.68 -42.74 -4.64
C SER A 756 -37.19 -41.70 -3.64
N SER A 757 -37.75 -41.65 -2.41
CA SER A 757 -37.39 -40.64 -1.40
C SER A 757 -36.94 -41.21 -0.04
N ALA A 758 -36.44 -42.46 0.00
CA ALA A 758 -36.14 -43.15 1.26
C ALA A 758 -34.88 -42.61 1.95
N VAL A 759 -34.89 -42.57 3.29
CA VAL A 759 -33.70 -42.26 4.09
C VAL A 759 -33.19 -43.56 4.72
N ASN A 760 -31.97 -43.99 4.35
CA ASN A 760 -31.20 -45.11 4.92
C ASN A 760 -31.70 -46.54 4.64
N THR A 761 -32.55 -46.78 3.65
CA THR A 761 -33.07 -48.12 3.35
C THR A 761 -33.05 -48.38 1.84
N GLY A 762 -32.50 -49.53 1.43
CA GLY A 762 -32.23 -49.93 0.03
C GLY A 762 -33.45 -50.05 -0.89
N ASN A 763 -34.18 -48.97 -1.12
CA ASN A 763 -35.44 -48.97 -1.87
C ASN A 763 -35.22 -49.23 -3.37
N SER A 764 -36.16 -49.90 -4.05
CA SER A 764 -36.07 -50.19 -5.49
C SER A 764 -37.39 -49.91 -6.23
N GLY A 765 -37.34 -49.55 -7.51
CA GLY A 765 -38.53 -49.40 -8.36
C GLY A 765 -38.93 -47.95 -8.61
N PHE A 766 -40.23 -47.64 -8.68
CA PHE A 766 -40.76 -46.33 -9.08
C PHE A 766 -41.59 -45.71 -7.95
N GLY A 767 -41.19 -44.53 -7.46
CA GLY A 767 -42.07 -43.67 -6.64
C GLY A 767 -42.38 -44.16 -5.23
N ASN A 768 -41.55 -45.00 -4.62
CA ASN A 768 -41.80 -45.46 -3.24
C ASN A 768 -41.29 -44.43 -2.19
N THR A 769 -42.05 -44.27 -1.10
CA THR A 769 -41.82 -43.29 -0.02
C THR A 769 -41.83 -43.97 1.38
N PRO A 770 -40.80 -44.74 1.76
CA PRO A 770 -40.78 -45.48 3.03
C PRO A 770 -40.39 -44.63 4.25
N ASP A 771 -40.88 -44.98 5.44
CA ASP A 771 -40.49 -44.39 6.73
C ASP A 771 -39.34 -45.18 7.42
N ASN A 772 -38.14 -45.02 6.88
CA ASN A 772 -36.85 -45.13 7.60
C ASN A 772 -36.43 -46.48 8.24
N SER A 773 -37.17 -47.60 8.13
CA SER A 773 -36.78 -48.86 8.80
C SER A 773 -36.58 -50.10 7.92
N LEU A 774 -37.26 -50.25 6.79
CA LEU A 774 -37.11 -51.39 5.86
C LEU A 774 -37.31 -50.97 4.39
N PRO A 775 -36.55 -51.56 3.44
CA PRO A 775 -36.61 -51.19 2.03
C PRO A 775 -37.93 -51.60 1.37
N SER A 776 -38.48 -50.74 0.51
CA SER A 776 -39.65 -51.04 -0.31
C SER A 776 -39.24 -51.33 -1.77
N SER A 777 -40.06 -52.10 -2.51
CA SER A 777 -39.83 -52.44 -3.91
C SER A 777 -41.10 -52.38 -4.76
N GLY A 778 -40.98 -52.07 -6.05
CA GLY A 778 -42.11 -51.99 -6.98
C GLY A 778 -42.57 -50.55 -7.24
N PHE A 779 -43.88 -50.30 -7.29
CA PHE A 779 -44.46 -49.03 -7.76
C PHE A 779 -45.33 -48.37 -6.68
N PHE A 780 -45.02 -47.12 -6.33
CA PHE A 780 -45.83 -46.24 -5.49
C PHE A 780 -46.19 -46.80 -4.11
N ASN A 781 -45.31 -47.56 -3.48
CA ASN A 781 -45.52 -48.06 -2.12
C ASN A 781 -45.15 -46.99 -1.07
N ASN A 782 -45.95 -46.86 -0.02
CA ASN A 782 -45.78 -45.89 1.06
C ASN A 782 -45.66 -46.60 2.43
N GLY A 783 -44.68 -46.21 3.23
CA GLY A 783 -44.32 -46.91 4.48
C GLY A 783 -43.27 -48.02 4.30
N ILE A 784 -43.02 -48.78 5.36
CA ILE A 784 -41.85 -49.66 5.52
C ILE A 784 -42.00 -51.07 4.96
N GLY A 785 -41.00 -51.54 4.20
CA GLY A 785 -40.87 -52.96 3.84
C GLY A 785 -41.91 -53.49 2.87
N ASN A 786 -42.50 -52.65 2.03
CA ASN A 786 -43.58 -53.02 1.11
C ASN A 786 -43.05 -53.51 -0.26
N SER A 787 -43.72 -54.46 -0.89
CA SER A 787 -43.40 -54.94 -2.25
C SER A 787 -44.63 -55.02 -3.15
N GLY A 788 -44.50 -54.60 -4.41
CA GLY A 788 -45.59 -54.64 -5.41
C GLY A 788 -46.10 -53.26 -5.78
N PHE A 789 -47.43 -53.05 -5.84
CA PHE A 789 -48.06 -51.84 -6.38
C PHE A 789 -48.98 -51.16 -5.37
N PHE A 790 -48.73 -49.88 -5.07
CA PHE A 790 -49.60 -49.01 -4.26
C PHE A 790 -49.93 -49.55 -2.85
N ASN A 791 -49.03 -50.29 -2.22
CA ASN A 791 -49.25 -50.73 -0.83
C ASN A 791 -48.94 -49.61 0.17
N ASN A 792 -49.67 -49.55 1.28
CA ASN A 792 -49.55 -48.53 2.31
C ASN A 792 -49.38 -49.17 3.71
N GLY A 793 -48.45 -48.67 4.52
CA GLY A 793 -48.18 -49.20 5.86
C GLY A 793 -46.94 -50.09 5.89
N SER A 794 -46.97 -51.17 6.66
CA SER A 794 -45.80 -51.98 6.99
C SER A 794 -45.86 -53.41 6.40
N SER A 795 -44.77 -53.85 5.77
CA SER A 795 -44.48 -55.24 5.34
C SER A 795 -45.50 -55.87 4.37
N ASN A 796 -46.20 -55.08 3.56
CA ASN A 796 -47.20 -55.60 2.62
C ASN A 796 -46.56 -56.15 1.34
N ALA A 797 -47.20 -57.15 0.73
CA ALA A 797 -46.81 -57.69 -0.58
C ALA A 797 -48.04 -57.81 -1.50
N GLY A 798 -47.94 -57.32 -2.74
CA GLY A 798 -49.00 -57.42 -3.74
C GLY A 798 -49.54 -56.07 -4.19
N ILE A 799 -50.87 -55.89 -4.26
CA ILE A 799 -51.51 -54.71 -4.85
C ILE A 799 -52.48 -54.06 -3.85
N LEU A 800 -52.32 -52.77 -3.58
CA LEU A 800 -53.27 -51.94 -2.81
C LEU A 800 -53.60 -52.49 -1.41
N ASN A 801 -52.64 -53.13 -0.75
CA ASN A 801 -52.82 -53.57 0.62
C ASN A 801 -52.51 -52.44 1.61
N THR A 802 -53.26 -52.37 2.71
CA THR A 802 -53.10 -51.36 3.77
C THR A 802 -52.94 -52.03 5.14
N SER A 803 -51.83 -51.79 5.83
CA SER A 803 -51.61 -52.25 7.22
C SER A 803 -51.32 -51.07 8.15
N PRO A 804 -51.51 -51.22 9.48
CA PRO A 804 -51.11 -50.21 10.46
C PRO A 804 -49.59 -49.97 10.45
N GLY A 805 -49.17 -48.71 10.34
CA GLY A 805 -47.78 -48.31 10.11
C GLY A 805 -46.79 -48.49 11.28
N SER A 806 -47.18 -49.06 12.42
CA SER A 806 -46.37 -49.02 13.65
C SER A 806 -45.74 -50.36 14.08
N ILE A 807 -46.01 -51.48 13.41
CA ILE A 807 -45.54 -52.80 13.85
C ILE A 807 -44.85 -53.57 12.71
N LEU A 808 -43.55 -53.86 12.89
CA LEU A 808 -42.76 -54.71 11.99
C LEU A 808 -43.39 -56.12 11.91
N SER A 809 -43.45 -56.69 10.70
CA SER A 809 -43.89 -58.08 10.41
C SER A 809 -45.39 -58.40 10.50
N ARG A 810 -46.29 -57.40 10.41
CA ARG A 810 -47.76 -57.61 10.40
C ARG A 810 -48.44 -57.18 9.09
N GLY A 811 -47.70 -57.22 7.98
CA GLY A 811 -48.22 -56.83 6.67
C GLY A 811 -49.11 -57.87 6.02
N ASN A 812 -49.82 -57.44 4.97
CA ASN A 812 -50.76 -58.26 4.23
C ASN A 812 -50.16 -58.77 2.91
N ILE A 813 -50.60 -59.93 2.44
CA ILE A 813 -50.17 -60.52 1.16
C ILE A 813 -51.38 -60.70 0.24
N GLY A 814 -51.37 -60.10 -0.95
CA GLY A 814 -52.41 -60.29 -1.97
C GLY A 814 -52.94 -58.98 -2.55
N ILE A 815 -54.26 -58.84 -2.70
CA ILE A 815 -54.89 -57.72 -3.41
C ILE A 815 -55.96 -57.08 -2.53
N PHE A 816 -55.89 -55.76 -2.31
CA PHE A 816 -56.89 -54.97 -1.57
C PHE A 816 -57.17 -55.44 -0.14
N ASN A 817 -56.18 -56.00 0.56
CA ASN A 817 -56.37 -56.36 1.97
C ASN A 817 -56.17 -55.13 2.88
N SER A 818 -57.00 -55.00 3.92
CA SER A 818 -56.86 -53.98 4.97
C SER A 818 -56.89 -54.65 6.34
N GLY A 819 -55.94 -54.32 7.21
CA GLY A 819 -55.78 -54.96 8.52
C GLY A 819 -54.36 -55.49 8.71
N GLU A 820 -54.20 -56.52 9.56
CA GLU A 820 -52.89 -57.09 9.90
C GLU A 820 -52.82 -58.57 9.54
N PHE A 821 -51.73 -59.00 8.89
CA PHE A 821 -51.45 -60.41 8.58
C PHE A 821 -52.51 -61.11 7.70
N ASN A 822 -53.23 -60.35 6.86
CA ASN A 822 -54.23 -60.89 5.95
C ASN A 822 -53.58 -61.45 4.67
N VAL A 823 -54.08 -62.58 4.17
CA VAL A 823 -53.58 -63.25 2.96
C VAL A 823 -54.74 -63.53 2.00
N GLY A 824 -54.74 -62.94 0.80
CA GLY A 824 -55.75 -63.20 -0.23
C GLY A 824 -56.31 -61.94 -0.89
N ILE A 825 -57.63 -61.87 -1.11
CA ILE A 825 -58.26 -60.81 -1.92
C ILE A 825 -59.40 -60.14 -1.13
N PHE A 826 -59.36 -58.81 -1.01
CA PHE A 826 -60.40 -58.00 -0.34
C PHE A 826 -60.71 -58.40 1.11
N ASN A 827 -59.74 -58.94 1.86
CA ASN A 827 -59.96 -59.18 3.29
C ASN A 827 -59.82 -57.85 4.06
N THR A 828 -60.79 -57.53 4.91
CA THR A 828 -60.86 -56.27 5.66
C THR A 828 -60.90 -56.55 7.15
N ASP A 829 -60.51 -55.58 7.98
CA ASP A 829 -60.58 -55.64 9.44
C ASP A 829 -59.81 -56.81 10.12
N GLY A 830 -59.42 -56.61 11.38
CA GLY A 830 -58.84 -57.68 12.22
C GLY A 830 -57.47 -58.22 11.81
N PHE A 831 -57.10 -59.33 12.45
CA PHE A 831 -55.82 -60.03 12.30
C PHE A 831 -56.01 -61.42 11.65
N GLY A 832 -55.18 -61.78 10.67
CA GLY A 832 -55.04 -63.18 10.22
C GLY A 832 -56.19 -63.73 9.34
N ASN A 833 -56.82 -62.91 8.50
CA ASN A 833 -57.84 -63.36 7.54
C ASN A 833 -57.19 -63.96 6.27
N VAL A 834 -57.54 -65.19 5.92
CA VAL A 834 -56.97 -65.94 4.77
C VAL A 834 -58.03 -66.36 3.76
N GLY A 835 -58.07 -65.75 2.59
CA GLY A 835 -59.03 -66.09 1.53
C GLY A 835 -59.61 -64.88 0.82
N ILE A 836 -60.92 -64.87 0.57
CA ILE A 836 -61.57 -63.86 -0.28
C ILE A 836 -62.73 -63.20 0.49
N LEU A 837 -62.74 -61.86 0.57
CA LEU A 837 -63.80 -61.06 1.21
C LEU A 837 -64.11 -61.43 2.68
N ASN A 838 -63.12 -61.84 3.48
CA ASN A 838 -63.34 -62.06 4.93
C ASN A 838 -63.19 -60.75 5.72
N SER A 839 -64.01 -60.54 6.77
CA SER A 839 -64.03 -59.29 7.56
C SER A 839 -64.04 -59.47 9.09
N ALA A 840 -63.49 -60.57 9.60
CA ALA A 840 -63.56 -60.89 11.02
C ALA A 840 -62.62 -60.02 11.88
N SER A 841 -63.16 -59.37 12.92
CA SER A 841 -62.41 -58.60 13.93
C SER A 841 -61.69 -59.51 14.93
N ASN A 842 -60.76 -60.34 14.46
CA ASN A 842 -59.99 -61.23 15.33
C ASN A 842 -59.12 -60.43 16.30
N ASN A 843 -59.11 -60.83 17.58
CA ASN A 843 -58.06 -60.45 18.51
C ASN A 843 -56.71 -61.06 18.08
N LEU A 844 -55.59 -60.61 18.64
CA LEU A 844 -54.18 -60.92 18.29
C LEU A 844 -53.80 -62.40 18.03
N PHE A 845 -54.70 -63.37 18.26
CA PHE A 845 -54.47 -64.82 18.11
C PHE A 845 -55.57 -65.59 17.33
N GLY A 846 -56.51 -64.90 16.65
CA GLY A 846 -57.55 -65.56 15.85
C GLY A 846 -57.24 -65.65 14.35
N PHE A 847 -57.71 -66.70 13.67
CA PHE A 847 -57.57 -66.87 12.21
C PHE A 847 -58.94 -67.18 11.58
N THR A 848 -59.30 -66.46 10.53
CA THR A 848 -60.52 -66.73 9.74
C THR A 848 -60.13 -67.06 8.30
N SER A 849 -60.71 -68.11 7.72
CA SER A 849 -60.30 -68.56 6.37
C SER A 849 -61.45 -68.98 5.44
N GLY A 850 -61.31 -68.76 4.14
CA GLY A 850 -62.31 -69.15 3.14
C GLY A 850 -62.92 -67.95 2.40
N LEU A 851 -64.24 -67.98 2.14
CA LEU A 851 -64.94 -66.97 1.32
C LEU A 851 -66.09 -66.32 2.10
N LEU A 852 -66.07 -64.99 2.24
CA LEU A 852 -67.15 -64.19 2.81
C LEU A 852 -67.46 -64.49 4.28
N ASN A 853 -66.44 -64.77 5.10
CA ASN A 853 -66.61 -65.03 6.53
C ASN A 853 -66.42 -63.75 7.37
N SER A 854 -67.23 -63.58 8.41
CA SER A 854 -67.20 -62.41 9.32
C SER A 854 -67.09 -62.80 10.80
N ALA A 855 -67.32 -64.08 11.14
CA ALA A 855 -67.13 -64.58 12.49
C ALA A 855 -65.65 -64.86 12.81
N THR A 856 -65.23 -64.60 14.04
CA THR A 856 -63.87 -64.90 14.50
C THR A 856 -63.64 -66.41 14.61
N ASN A 857 -62.42 -66.87 14.27
CA ASN A 857 -62.04 -68.29 14.25
C ASN A 857 -62.92 -69.20 13.36
N SER A 858 -63.43 -68.66 12.25
CA SER A 858 -64.30 -69.39 11.34
C SER A 858 -63.59 -69.86 10.06
N SER A 859 -64.09 -70.93 9.45
CA SER A 859 -63.58 -71.47 8.19
C SER A 859 -64.69 -71.98 7.29
N GLY A 860 -64.65 -71.68 6.00
CA GLY A 860 -65.66 -72.14 5.04
C GLY A 860 -66.18 -71.04 4.14
N ILE A 861 -67.47 -71.08 3.80
CA ILE A 861 -68.14 -70.08 2.97
C ILE A 861 -69.31 -69.49 3.79
N PHE A 862 -69.37 -68.16 3.94
CA PHE A 862 -70.43 -67.42 4.65
C PHE A 862 -70.57 -67.70 6.16
N SER A 863 -69.45 -67.88 6.87
CA SER A 863 -69.39 -68.17 8.31
C SER A 863 -69.29 -66.94 9.22
#